data_AF-A0AAU9XCR7-F1
#
_entry.id   AF-A0AAU9XCR7-F1
#
_cell.length_a   1.000
_cell.length_b   1.000
_cell.length_c   1.000
_cell.angle_alpha   90.00
_cell.angle_beta   90.00
_cell.angle_gamma   90.00
#
_symmetry.space_group_name_H-M   'P 1'
#
loop_
_entity.id
_entity.type
_entity.pdbx_description
1 polymer ?
#
loop_
_entity_poly.entity_id
_entity_poly.type
_entity_poly.pdbx_seq_one_letter_code
_entity_poly.pdbx_strand_id
1 'polypeptide(L)'
;MSYYTYRNLRFKIGRQLSQHDHQQLLETCGLDDEADTIPDARSLLKRLEGKSQLGIDRLGVLKEVLNTLDEFSLLEKLIEFEKKRKEYKNLLAKVSGALDSDERNHLEQLTDICKRETSIELDESISNVRTLFKELEKHGSLDFCGLDFLKEILTEIDKEDLVTEIEEYEQRRDKNDRAEIRKEICTPSASPGVLLRFQLALSLSRCLHILYFVGMSLHFMANSCQASLDILNFFVDQVLPADTELADMGGGCVCFTVQASSLKGLNSLWTMYQDGTLKARLHDFLVTEKVKLLAEAKENVELTVTIEEEEYMRAYNDLNNEGKGRKRKRQRTDSMISTTSNEDETLLIKVKRLDNDVQLLKERAEIQEKQMIRLPFVFLETRMATGIIPTEEVQNASYERLADKPRGIDEHKWNFTKMYVESLLFETESFMSEASDSGMGTEGAPSEFDVEMVDTRDTQTIAGDDWNSLSSAVQTGNFAIIEDMLSYGIDINAKNNDGNTALILAASTGKRDAVNYLLHKGADPFIVSHSGISPLHVASMDDNVTIIETLMSRGLDVDLKDSGGSTPLMWAAACDKIEAVNYLLDKGADPCIRDQSGRNSLHDASQGGYVTIIEKLMSRGLDVDSKDSGGRTPLMWAAAYGKIEAVNYLLDKGADPCIRDQSGINLLHAASRGGNVTIIETLMSRGLDVDSKDSEGRTPLMWAAAYGKIEAVNYLLDNGAEPCIRDQSGRNSLHAASQDGNVTIIETLMSRGLDVDSKDSGGRTPLMWAAAYGKIEAVNYLLDRGADLCIRNWLGINSLHAASQGGNVTIIETLMSLGLHVDSKDSIGITPLMWAAACGKIEAVNYLLNKGADPRIGDQLGNNSLHVASQGGNVTIIETLMSRGLHVDSKDSIGITPLMWAAACGKIEAVNYLLNKGADPRIGDQLGNNSLHVASQGGNVAIIETLMSRGLDVDLKDSGGRTPLMVAAACGKTKAVNYLLDNGAGPFIRNQLGRNSLHTASQGGNVTIIEKLMSRGLNVDSKDSGGSTPLMVAAAFGKIEAVNYLLDKGADPSIRNQSGVTSLHAASQGGNVTIIETLMSRGLCVDSEDSEGSTPLMLAAAYGKIEAVNYLLDKGAYPSIRNQSGRNSLHAASEGGNVAIITKILSLGLNINSTDFVGRTPLKIAKTYGKTEAVTFLLSEGGH
;
A
#
# COMPACT_ATOMS: atom_id res chain seq x y z
N MET A 1 49.77 -8.83 13.51
CA MET A 1 50.10 -7.58 12.80
C MET A 1 48.79 -6.88 12.46
N SER A 2 48.69 -5.56 12.66
CA SER A 2 47.52 -4.83 12.16
C SER A 2 47.59 -4.73 10.63
N TYR A 3 46.43 -4.63 9.97
CA TYR A 3 46.34 -4.43 8.51
C TYR A 3 47.18 -3.22 8.07
N TYR A 4 47.27 -2.20 8.93
CA TYR A 4 48.11 -1.03 8.74
C TYR A 4 49.61 -1.37 8.73
N THR A 5 50.09 -2.25 9.62
CA THR A 5 51.50 -2.71 9.61
C THR A 5 51.82 -3.55 8.39
N TYR A 6 50.90 -4.42 7.96
CA TYR A 6 51.03 -5.22 6.74
C TYR A 6 51.12 -4.33 5.49
N ARG A 7 50.23 -3.33 5.39
CA ARG A 7 50.23 -2.35 4.30
C ARG A 7 51.51 -1.52 4.29
N ASN A 8 52.05 -1.16 5.45
CA ASN A 8 53.33 -0.46 5.56
C ASN A 8 54.54 -1.34 5.19
N LEU A 9 54.55 -2.62 5.56
CA LEU A 9 55.60 -3.57 5.14
C LEU A 9 55.58 -3.78 3.62
N ARG A 10 54.38 -3.97 3.05
CA ARG A 10 54.17 -4.08 1.59
C ARG A 10 54.61 -2.82 0.85
N PHE A 11 54.35 -1.64 1.43
CA PHE A 11 54.78 -0.37 0.88
C PHE A 11 56.32 -0.20 0.92
N LYS A 12 56.98 -0.67 1.99
CA LYS A 12 58.45 -0.66 2.09
C LYS A 12 59.12 -1.62 1.12
N ILE A 13 58.64 -2.86 1.02
CA ILE A 13 59.16 -3.86 0.05
C ILE A 13 58.98 -3.37 -1.39
N GLY A 14 57.80 -2.82 -1.72
CA GLY A 14 57.55 -2.23 -3.04
C GLY A 14 58.40 -1.00 -3.36
N ARG A 15 58.87 -0.26 -2.35
CA ARG A 15 59.76 0.91 -2.52
C ARG A 15 61.23 0.50 -2.68
N GLN A 16 61.65 -0.62 -2.09
CA GLN A 16 63.00 -1.16 -2.25
C GLN A 16 63.15 -1.91 -3.60
N LEU A 17 62.14 -2.65 -4.03
CA LEU A 17 62.14 -3.29 -5.35
C LEU A 17 62.18 -2.28 -6.51
N SER A 18 61.63 -1.07 -6.32
CA SER A 18 61.73 0.01 -7.31
C SER A 18 63.12 0.67 -7.40
N GLN A 19 64.07 0.30 -6.54
CA GLN A 19 65.45 0.81 -6.59
C GLN A 19 66.42 -0.11 -7.35
N HIS A 20 65.97 -1.32 -7.73
CA HIS A 20 66.75 -2.26 -8.54
C HIS A 20 66.40 -2.15 -10.02
N ASP A 21 67.34 -2.58 -10.87
CA ASP A 21 67.16 -2.54 -12.31
C ASP A 21 66.02 -3.47 -12.75
N HIS A 22 64.97 -2.87 -13.30
CA HIS A 22 63.69 -3.53 -13.58
C HIS A 22 63.83 -4.66 -14.59
N GLN A 23 64.77 -4.53 -15.52
CA GLN A 23 65.04 -5.55 -16.55
C GLN A 23 65.69 -6.80 -15.96
N GLN A 24 66.54 -6.65 -14.94
CA GLN A 24 67.15 -7.77 -14.23
C GLN A 24 66.15 -8.53 -13.35
N LEU A 25 65.15 -7.82 -12.80
CA LEU A 25 64.06 -8.41 -12.02
C LEU A 25 63.11 -9.25 -12.90
N LEU A 26 62.88 -8.82 -14.15
CA LEU A 26 62.10 -9.58 -15.12
C LEU A 26 62.83 -10.87 -15.53
N GLU A 27 64.16 -10.80 -15.77
CA GLU A 27 65.00 -11.96 -16.14
C GLU A 27 65.03 -13.01 -15.03
N THR A 28 65.20 -12.56 -13.81
CA THR A 28 65.28 -13.48 -12.66
C THR A 28 63.91 -14.11 -12.35
N CYS A 29 62.81 -13.43 -12.70
CA CYS A 29 61.45 -13.97 -12.55
C CYS A 29 60.99 -14.80 -13.77
N GLY A 30 61.80 -14.89 -14.84
CA GLY A 30 61.47 -15.57 -16.08
C GLY A 30 60.32 -14.92 -16.86
N LEU A 31 60.23 -13.58 -16.82
CA LEU A 31 59.14 -12.78 -17.42
C LEU A 31 59.66 -11.76 -18.46
N ASP A 32 60.80 -12.04 -19.08
CA ASP A 32 61.49 -11.15 -20.04
C ASP A 32 60.64 -10.78 -21.24
N ASP A 33 59.85 -11.74 -21.69
CA ASP A 33 58.99 -11.62 -22.85
C ASP A 33 57.78 -10.69 -22.60
N GLU A 34 57.52 -10.32 -21.33
CA GLU A 34 56.40 -9.46 -20.90
C GLU A 34 56.81 -8.03 -20.50
N ALA A 35 58.07 -7.63 -20.79
CA ALA A 35 58.64 -6.34 -20.37
C ALA A 35 57.79 -5.11 -20.76
N ASP A 36 57.13 -5.15 -21.92
CA ASP A 36 56.27 -4.04 -22.39
C ASP A 36 54.94 -3.92 -21.62
N THR A 37 54.48 -5.01 -21.00
CA THR A 37 53.20 -5.03 -20.25
C THR A 37 53.36 -4.80 -18.76
N ILE A 38 54.58 -4.93 -18.24
CA ILE A 38 54.89 -4.74 -16.83
C ILE A 38 55.89 -3.58 -16.73
N PRO A 39 55.41 -2.32 -16.72
CA PRO A 39 56.28 -1.16 -16.89
C PRO A 39 57.11 -0.81 -15.65
N ASP A 40 56.74 -1.32 -14.47
CA ASP A 40 57.47 -1.06 -13.23
C ASP A 40 57.37 -2.22 -12.22
N ALA A 41 58.26 -2.21 -11.22
CA ALA A 41 58.34 -3.23 -10.18
C ALA A 41 57.04 -3.34 -9.33
N ARG A 42 56.22 -2.28 -9.27
CA ARG A 42 54.90 -2.30 -8.61
C ARG A 42 53.87 -3.09 -9.40
N SER A 43 53.88 -2.96 -10.72
CA SER A 43 53.02 -3.72 -11.63
C SER A 43 53.42 -5.19 -11.63
N LEU A 44 54.72 -5.50 -11.53
CA LEU A 44 55.24 -6.86 -11.35
C LEU A 44 54.68 -7.52 -10.08
N LEU A 45 54.74 -6.82 -8.94
CA LEU A 45 54.18 -7.27 -7.66
C LEU A 45 52.67 -7.53 -7.74
N LYS A 46 51.91 -6.62 -8.35
CA LYS A 46 50.47 -6.74 -8.52
C LYS A 46 50.09 -7.90 -9.44
N ARG A 47 50.94 -8.20 -10.44
CA ARG A 47 50.79 -9.33 -11.37
C ARG A 47 51.08 -10.67 -10.71
N LEU A 48 52.10 -10.75 -9.85
CA LEU A 48 52.40 -11.91 -9.02
C LEU A 48 51.29 -12.19 -7.98
N GLU A 49 50.64 -11.15 -7.45
CA GLU A 49 49.48 -11.26 -6.56
C GLU A 49 48.18 -11.66 -7.29
N GLY A 50 48.02 -11.29 -8.56
CA GLY A 50 46.80 -11.52 -9.36
C GLY A 50 46.59 -12.96 -9.82
N LYS A 51 47.61 -13.83 -9.79
CA LYS A 51 47.46 -15.28 -10.00
C LYS A 51 47.11 -15.92 -8.66
N SER A 52 45.83 -16.25 -8.47
CA SER A 52 45.23 -16.81 -7.25
C SER A 52 45.80 -18.19 -6.86
N GLN A 53 47.00 -18.22 -6.27
CA GLN A 53 47.51 -19.23 -5.32
C GLN A 53 48.98 -18.91 -4.98
N LEU A 54 49.20 -18.24 -3.84
CA LEU A 54 50.51 -18.23 -3.17
C LEU A 54 50.57 -19.44 -2.23
N GLY A 55 50.96 -20.60 -2.78
CA GLY A 55 51.48 -21.70 -1.98
C GLY A 55 52.88 -21.36 -1.48
N ILE A 56 53.27 -21.95 -0.34
CA ILE A 56 54.61 -21.80 0.29
C ILE A 56 55.74 -22.04 -0.74
N ASP A 57 55.49 -22.84 -1.76
CA ASP A 57 56.45 -23.22 -2.81
C ASP A 57 56.83 -22.06 -3.75
N ARG A 58 55.96 -21.05 -3.95
CA ARG A 58 56.28 -19.88 -4.80
C ARG A 58 56.95 -18.72 -4.06
N LEU A 59 56.86 -18.68 -2.73
CA LEU A 59 57.69 -17.79 -1.89
C LEU A 59 59.16 -18.22 -1.87
N GLY A 60 59.45 -19.48 -2.22
CA GLY A 60 60.82 -19.97 -2.42
C GLY A 60 61.54 -19.30 -3.59
N VAL A 61 60.83 -18.99 -4.67
CA VAL A 61 61.40 -18.32 -5.87
C VAL A 61 61.79 -16.87 -5.56
N LEU A 62 60.95 -16.16 -4.79
CA LEU A 62 61.25 -14.81 -4.28
C LEU A 62 62.42 -14.79 -3.29
N LYS A 63 62.74 -15.92 -2.66
CA LYS A 63 63.86 -16.05 -1.71
C LYS A 63 65.21 -15.99 -2.43
N GLU A 64 65.35 -16.60 -3.61
CA GLU A 64 66.58 -16.51 -4.41
C GLU A 64 66.82 -15.09 -4.96
N VAL A 65 65.76 -14.40 -5.40
CA VAL A 65 65.81 -13.01 -5.91
C VAL A 65 66.22 -12.02 -4.81
N LEU A 66 65.80 -12.26 -3.56
CA LEU A 66 66.02 -11.34 -2.43
C LEU A 66 67.22 -11.73 -1.55
N ASN A 67 67.88 -12.87 -1.78
CA ASN A 67 69.11 -13.28 -1.07
C ASN A 67 70.30 -12.32 -1.33
N THR A 68 70.23 -11.48 -2.36
CA THR A 68 71.24 -10.48 -2.71
C THR A 68 71.04 -9.13 -2.01
N LEU A 69 69.94 -8.97 -1.27
CA LEU A 69 69.62 -7.78 -0.49
C LEU A 69 69.81 -8.09 1.00
N ASP A 70 70.71 -7.36 1.66
CA ASP A 70 71.13 -7.52 3.08
C ASP A 70 70.01 -7.32 4.15
N GLU A 71 68.73 -7.51 3.81
CA GLU A 71 67.59 -7.35 4.72
C GLU A 71 66.65 -8.56 4.73
N PHE A 72 67.24 -9.75 4.85
CA PHE A 72 66.58 -11.04 5.06
C PHE A 72 65.50 -11.05 6.17
N SER A 73 65.63 -10.18 7.17
CA SER A 73 64.74 -10.19 8.35
C SER A 73 63.30 -9.73 8.06
N LEU A 74 63.06 -8.93 7.02
CA LEU A 74 61.71 -8.44 6.69
C LEU A 74 60.88 -9.48 5.93
N LEU A 75 61.51 -10.23 5.04
CA LEU A 75 60.87 -11.33 4.31
C LEU A 75 60.62 -12.52 5.24
N GLU A 76 61.55 -12.84 6.15
CA GLU A 76 61.32 -13.83 7.20
C GLU A 76 60.14 -13.46 8.10
N LYS A 77 59.99 -12.19 8.51
CA LYS A 77 58.82 -11.72 9.29
C LYS A 77 57.50 -11.86 8.54
N LEU A 78 57.50 -11.74 7.20
CA LEU A 78 56.30 -11.86 6.36
C LEU A 78 55.93 -13.33 6.14
N ILE A 79 56.92 -14.20 5.92
CA ILE A 79 56.75 -15.67 5.87
C ILE A 79 56.33 -16.21 7.25
N GLU A 80 56.93 -15.71 8.33
CA GLU A 80 56.57 -16.06 9.71
C GLU A 80 55.17 -15.55 10.05
N PHE A 81 54.74 -14.41 9.52
CA PHE A 81 53.36 -13.92 9.66
C PHE A 81 52.34 -14.77 8.91
N GLU A 82 52.63 -15.20 7.68
CA GLU A 82 51.78 -16.12 6.90
C GLU A 82 51.71 -17.50 7.57
N LYS A 83 52.83 -18.02 8.07
CA LYS A 83 52.86 -19.23 8.92
C LYS A 83 52.03 -19.02 10.19
N LYS A 84 52.21 -17.90 10.90
CA LYS A 84 51.45 -17.55 12.09
C LYS A 84 49.97 -17.33 11.81
N ARG A 85 49.56 -16.88 10.62
CA ARG A 85 48.15 -16.75 10.20
C ARG A 85 47.49 -18.10 9.96
N LYS A 86 48.25 -19.06 9.41
CA LYS A 86 47.81 -20.46 9.27
C LYS A 86 47.78 -21.15 10.63
N GLU A 87 48.76 -20.88 11.49
CA GLU A 87 48.71 -21.26 12.91
C GLU A 87 47.57 -20.57 13.64
N TYR A 88 47.21 -19.31 13.35
CA TYR A 88 46.11 -18.56 13.97
C TYR A 88 44.74 -19.13 13.60
N LYS A 89 44.56 -19.60 12.36
CA LYS A 89 43.37 -20.37 11.96
C LYS A 89 43.29 -21.73 12.66
N ASN A 90 44.44 -22.40 12.81
CA ASN A 90 44.52 -23.63 13.60
C ASN A 90 44.45 -23.38 15.11
N LEU A 91 44.80 -22.18 15.59
CA LEU A 91 44.69 -21.73 16.98
C LEU A 91 43.23 -21.36 17.25
N LEU A 92 42.53 -20.65 16.37
CA LEU A 92 41.07 -20.43 16.44
C LEU A 92 40.30 -21.75 16.52
N ALA A 93 40.73 -22.78 15.77
CA ALA A 93 40.18 -24.14 15.84
C ALA A 93 40.66 -24.98 17.05
N LYS A 94 41.58 -24.46 17.86
CA LYS A 94 42.06 -25.08 19.11
C LYS A 94 41.68 -24.28 20.37
N VAL A 95 41.42 -22.98 20.22
CA VAL A 95 40.81 -22.03 21.17
C VAL A 95 39.32 -22.31 21.27
N SER A 96 38.69 -22.86 20.23
CA SER A 96 37.41 -23.60 20.29
C SER A 96 37.47 -24.89 21.13
N GLY A 97 38.44 -25.03 22.05
CA GLY A 97 38.66 -26.24 22.83
C GLY A 97 39.37 -26.07 24.18
N ALA A 98 39.71 -24.85 24.61
CA ALA A 98 40.31 -24.64 25.92
C ALA A 98 40.26 -23.16 26.32
N LEU A 99 39.33 -22.79 27.22
CA LEU A 99 39.45 -21.54 27.96
C LEU A 99 40.01 -21.85 29.35
N ASP A 100 41.21 -21.31 29.65
CA ASP A 100 41.33 -20.16 30.56
C ASP A 100 42.77 -19.59 30.65
N SER A 101 42.99 -18.42 30.03
CA SER A 101 43.75 -17.26 30.54
C SER A 101 43.14 -15.96 29.95
N ASP A 102 41.88 -16.10 29.54
CA ASP A 102 41.28 -15.44 28.38
C ASP A 102 40.13 -14.52 28.79
N GLU A 103 39.68 -14.58 30.06
CA GLU A 103 38.62 -13.73 30.61
C GLU A 103 38.91 -12.22 30.45
N ARG A 104 40.18 -11.82 30.33
CA ARG A 104 40.58 -10.42 30.12
C ARG A 104 40.56 -9.99 28.66
N ASN A 105 41.03 -10.86 27.75
CA ASN A 105 41.04 -10.60 26.30
C ASN A 105 39.63 -10.69 25.71
N HIS A 106 38.79 -11.57 26.25
CA HIS A 106 37.40 -11.73 25.81
C HIS A 106 36.55 -10.54 26.28
N LEU A 107 36.82 -9.99 27.47
CA LEU A 107 36.18 -8.77 27.93
C LEU A 107 36.54 -7.55 27.06
N GLU A 108 37.83 -7.40 26.69
CA GLU A 108 38.27 -6.34 25.79
C GLU A 108 37.67 -6.50 24.39
N GLN A 109 37.64 -7.73 23.84
CA GLN A 109 37.04 -7.99 22.53
C GLN A 109 35.52 -7.79 22.53
N LEU A 110 34.80 -8.21 23.56
CA LEU A 110 33.37 -7.96 23.72
C LEU A 110 33.10 -6.45 23.83
N THR A 111 33.92 -5.72 24.60
CA THR A 111 33.82 -4.25 24.71
C THR A 111 34.05 -3.58 23.35
N ASP A 112 35.01 -4.06 22.55
CA ASP A 112 35.35 -3.51 21.23
C ASP A 112 34.27 -3.83 20.17
N ILE A 113 33.69 -5.02 20.22
CA ILE A 113 32.55 -5.42 19.38
C ILE A 113 31.33 -4.57 19.71
N CYS A 114 31.01 -4.39 20.99
CA CYS A 114 29.93 -3.52 21.42
C CYS A 114 30.16 -2.06 20.98
N LYS A 115 31.38 -1.51 21.12
CA LYS A 115 31.72 -0.16 20.64
C LYS A 115 31.48 0.01 19.13
N ARG A 116 31.82 -1.00 18.32
CA ARG A 116 31.67 -0.94 16.84
C ARG A 116 30.23 -1.10 16.38
N GLU A 117 29.50 -2.03 16.97
CA GLU A 117 28.12 -2.36 16.56
C GLU A 117 27.13 -1.30 17.07
N THR A 118 27.31 -0.78 18.29
CA THR A 118 26.38 0.20 18.88
C THR A 118 26.77 1.66 18.67
N SER A 119 28.00 1.93 18.19
CA SER A 119 28.56 3.29 18.03
C SER A 119 28.65 4.10 19.35
N ILE A 120 28.71 3.42 20.51
CA ILE A 120 28.79 4.05 21.85
C ILE A 120 30.21 3.88 22.42
N GLU A 121 30.83 4.96 22.90
CA GLU A 121 32.12 4.90 23.61
C GLU A 121 31.95 4.38 25.06
N LEU A 122 32.25 3.10 25.27
CA LEU A 122 32.30 2.49 26.61
C LEU A 122 33.60 2.85 27.36
N ASP A 123 33.50 3.11 28.66
CA ASP A 123 34.60 3.51 29.56
C ASP A 123 35.75 2.47 29.55
N GLU A 124 37.01 2.92 29.55
CA GLU A 124 38.20 2.04 29.51
C GLU A 124 38.46 1.30 30.85
N SER A 125 37.73 1.65 31.91
CA SER A 125 37.91 1.08 33.26
C SER A 125 37.10 -0.19 33.56
N ILE A 126 36.53 -0.84 32.55
CA ILE A 126 35.68 -2.02 32.71
C ILE A 126 36.53 -3.23 33.12
N SER A 127 36.41 -3.62 34.39
CA SER A 127 37.28 -4.63 35.02
C SER A 127 36.74 -6.07 34.96
N ASN A 128 35.44 -6.25 34.72
CA ASN A 128 34.79 -7.54 34.52
C ASN A 128 33.43 -7.40 33.80
N VAL A 129 32.87 -8.52 33.34
CA VAL A 129 31.62 -8.64 32.57
C VAL A 129 30.44 -7.98 33.29
N ARG A 130 30.42 -8.03 34.62
CA ARG A 130 29.38 -7.44 35.47
C ARG A 130 29.34 -5.91 35.40
N THR A 131 30.50 -5.26 35.30
CA THR A 131 30.60 -3.81 35.05
C THR A 131 30.25 -3.43 33.61
N LEU A 132 30.59 -4.27 32.62
CA LEU A 132 30.22 -4.06 31.22
C LEU A 132 28.69 -4.06 31.05
N PHE A 133 28.00 -5.04 31.62
CA PHE A 133 26.54 -5.12 31.54
C PHE A 133 25.83 -3.99 32.30
N LYS A 134 26.38 -3.50 33.42
CA LYS A 134 25.83 -2.32 34.11
C LYS A 134 25.94 -1.04 33.28
N GLU A 135 27.02 -0.90 32.51
CA GLU A 135 27.20 0.28 31.67
C GLU A 135 26.39 0.16 30.36
N LEU A 136 26.25 -1.03 29.81
CA LEU A 136 25.31 -1.33 28.71
C LEU A 136 23.84 -1.16 29.13
N GLU A 137 23.46 -1.53 30.36
CA GLU A 137 22.15 -1.25 30.98
C GLU A 137 21.86 0.25 31.03
N LYS A 138 22.90 1.06 31.32
CA LYS A 138 22.81 2.53 31.40
C LYS A 138 22.55 3.18 30.05
N HIS A 139 23.00 2.53 28.97
CA HIS A 139 22.87 2.99 27.59
C HIS A 139 21.71 2.33 26.82
N GLY A 140 21.07 1.30 27.39
CA GLY A 140 19.79 0.76 26.90
C GLY A 140 19.83 0.10 25.52
N SER A 141 20.93 -0.52 25.12
CA SER A 141 21.17 -0.96 23.72
C SER A 141 21.66 -2.41 23.57
N LEU A 142 20.92 -3.39 24.12
CA LEU A 142 21.05 -4.81 23.73
C LEU A 142 19.66 -5.43 23.51
N ASP A 143 19.44 -6.15 22.42
CA ASP A 143 18.21 -6.89 22.11
C ASP A 143 18.26 -8.34 22.63
N PHE A 144 17.11 -9.03 22.69
CA PHE A 144 17.01 -10.41 23.22
C PHE A 144 17.80 -11.42 22.36
N CYS A 145 17.84 -11.23 21.04
CA CYS A 145 18.58 -12.13 20.14
C CYS A 145 20.10 -12.12 20.40
N GLY A 146 20.67 -10.98 20.80
CA GLY A 146 22.08 -10.91 21.20
C GLY A 146 22.37 -11.60 22.53
N LEU A 147 21.40 -11.68 23.45
CA LEU A 147 21.53 -12.32 24.77
C LEU A 147 21.39 -13.84 24.67
N ASP A 148 20.46 -14.35 23.86
CA ASP A 148 20.30 -15.78 23.61
C ASP A 148 21.54 -16.39 22.95
N PHE A 149 22.12 -15.71 21.96
CA PHE A 149 23.38 -16.10 21.34
C PHE A 149 24.54 -16.11 22.35
N LEU A 150 24.58 -15.13 23.25
CA LEU A 150 25.58 -15.04 24.32
C LEU A 150 25.43 -16.17 25.34
N LYS A 151 24.20 -16.52 25.73
CA LYS A 151 23.93 -17.66 26.61
C LYS A 151 24.28 -18.98 25.96
N GLU A 152 23.97 -19.16 24.67
CA GLU A 152 24.29 -20.38 23.94
C GLU A 152 25.81 -20.60 23.91
N ILE A 153 26.57 -19.52 23.68
CA ILE A 153 28.03 -19.52 23.76
C ILE A 153 28.53 -19.79 25.19
N LEU A 154 27.94 -19.14 26.21
CA LEU A 154 28.37 -19.25 27.61
C LEU A 154 28.01 -20.62 28.25
N THR A 155 26.94 -21.25 27.77
CA THR A 155 26.50 -22.60 28.19
C THR A 155 27.38 -23.68 27.54
N GLU A 156 27.79 -23.51 26.28
CA GLU A 156 28.73 -24.44 25.62
C GLU A 156 30.14 -24.41 26.19
N ILE A 157 30.55 -23.32 26.86
CA ILE A 157 31.86 -23.21 27.51
C ILE A 157 31.85 -23.53 29.02
N ASP A 158 30.79 -24.16 29.54
CA ASP A 158 30.61 -24.59 30.94
C ASP A 158 30.80 -23.46 31.98
N LYS A 159 30.48 -22.20 31.63
CA LYS A 159 30.49 -21.05 32.56
C LYS A 159 29.06 -20.75 33.03
N GLU A 160 28.42 -21.75 33.63
CA GLU A 160 27.03 -21.71 34.10
C GLU A 160 26.77 -20.51 35.05
N ASP A 161 27.76 -20.06 35.80
CA ASP A 161 27.68 -18.90 36.71
C ASP A 161 27.30 -17.59 35.97
N LEU A 162 27.83 -17.39 34.75
CA LEU A 162 27.56 -16.20 33.93
C LEU A 162 26.27 -16.34 33.12
N VAL A 163 25.91 -17.57 32.72
CA VAL A 163 24.61 -17.87 32.12
C VAL A 163 23.50 -17.58 33.12
N THR A 164 23.67 -18.02 34.38
CA THR A 164 22.74 -17.75 35.48
C THR A 164 22.60 -16.24 35.73
N GLU A 165 23.68 -15.48 35.57
CA GLU A 165 23.65 -14.02 35.72
C GLU A 165 22.97 -13.29 34.54
N ILE A 166 23.09 -13.81 33.32
CA ILE A 166 22.31 -13.34 32.16
C ILE A 166 20.84 -13.75 32.31
N GLU A 167 20.55 -14.93 32.84
CA GLU A 167 19.18 -15.35 33.18
C GLU A 167 18.58 -14.50 34.30
N GLU A 168 19.37 -14.06 35.29
CA GLU A 168 18.92 -13.10 36.30
C GLU A 168 18.77 -11.67 35.74
N TYR A 169 19.60 -11.27 34.77
CA TYR A 169 19.43 -10.02 34.03
C TYR A 169 18.17 -10.06 33.17
N GLU A 170 17.94 -11.16 32.44
CA GLU A 170 16.72 -11.38 31.70
C GLU A 170 15.53 -11.46 32.63
N GLN A 171 15.55 -12.17 33.74
CA GLN A 171 14.41 -12.17 34.68
C GLN A 171 14.15 -10.78 35.29
N ARG A 172 15.16 -9.90 35.39
CA ARG A 172 15.00 -8.48 35.77
C ARG A 172 14.46 -7.65 34.62
N ARG A 173 14.91 -7.89 33.39
CA ARG A 173 14.41 -7.27 32.16
C ARG A 173 12.99 -7.72 31.85
N ASP A 174 12.69 -9.02 31.83
CA ASP A 174 11.35 -9.61 31.76
C ASP A 174 10.42 -9.13 32.89
N LYS A 175 10.94 -8.79 34.09
CA LYS A 175 10.12 -8.13 35.13
C LYS A 175 9.85 -6.66 34.83
N ASN A 176 10.80 -5.94 34.22
CA ASN A 176 10.62 -4.56 33.76
C ASN A 176 9.73 -4.51 32.50
N ASP A 177 9.91 -5.43 31.55
CA ASP A 177 9.12 -5.61 30.34
C ASP A 177 7.73 -6.17 30.68
N ARG A 178 7.55 -7.06 31.67
CA ARG A 178 6.19 -7.39 32.20
C ARG A 178 5.54 -6.24 32.98
N ALA A 179 6.33 -5.26 33.44
CA ALA A 179 5.81 -4.01 34.01
C ALA A 179 5.50 -2.96 32.91
N GLU A 180 6.19 -2.98 31.77
CA GLU A 180 5.95 -2.15 30.58
C GLU A 180 4.86 -2.72 29.64
N ILE A 181 4.70 -4.03 29.55
CA ILE A 181 3.59 -4.74 28.89
C ILE A 181 2.27 -4.57 29.66
N ARG A 182 2.33 -4.16 30.95
CA ARG A 182 1.17 -3.61 31.66
C ARG A 182 0.90 -2.13 31.37
N LYS A 183 1.79 -1.42 30.68
CA LYS A 183 1.66 -0.01 30.27
C LYS A 183 1.38 0.19 28.76
N GLU A 184 1.60 -0.82 27.91
CA GLU A 184 1.32 -0.76 26.46
C GLU A 184 0.05 -1.50 26.01
N ILE A 185 -1.02 -1.41 26.80
CA ILE A 185 -2.38 -1.52 26.25
C ILE A 185 -3.01 -0.12 26.35
N CYS A 186 -2.70 0.78 25.40
CA CYS A 186 -3.56 1.91 25.00
C CYS A 186 -2.90 2.80 23.93
N THR A 187 -3.26 2.61 22.65
CA THR A 187 -4.07 3.52 21.81
C THR A 187 -3.64 3.55 20.33
N PRO A 188 -4.63 3.61 19.41
CA PRO A 188 -4.47 3.83 17.98
C PRO A 188 -4.87 5.26 17.50
N SER A 189 -4.15 5.76 16.49
CA SER A 189 -4.53 6.61 15.31
C SER A 189 -5.46 7.86 15.40
N ALA A 190 -5.06 8.92 14.65
CA ALA A 190 -5.75 10.20 14.32
C ALA A 190 -6.94 10.11 13.30
N SER A 191 -7.91 11.07 13.25
CA SER A 191 -8.11 12.19 12.26
C SER A 191 -9.63 12.70 12.23
N PRO A 192 -10.19 13.53 11.29
CA PRO A 192 -10.43 15.01 11.33
C PRO A 192 -11.88 15.56 10.95
N GLY A 193 -12.08 16.91 10.93
CA GLY A 193 -13.17 17.69 10.23
C GLY A 193 -13.40 19.12 10.79
N VAL A 194 -13.64 20.25 10.10
CA VAL A 194 -13.98 20.69 8.72
C VAL A 194 -13.20 22.00 8.43
N LEU A 195 -12.75 22.23 7.19
CA LEU A 195 -11.69 23.18 6.86
C LEU A 195 -12.04 24.20 5.75
N LEU A 196 -11.49 25.42 5.81
CA LEU A 196 -11.65 26.51 4.82
C LEU A 196 -10.27 27.04 4.39
N ARG A 197 -9.91 26.95 3.10
CA ARG A 197 -8.53 27.11 2.58
C ARG A 197 -8.18 28.57 2.24
N PHE A 198 -6.95 28.98 2.58
CA PHE A 198 -6.41 30.33 2.37
C PHE A 198 -4.99 30.30 1.81
N GLN A 199 -4.71 30.85 0.63
CA GLN A 199 -3.41 30.70 -0.02
C GLN A 199 -2.39 31.82 0.30
N LEU A 200 -1.16 31.44 0.62
CA LEU A 200 -0.04 32.28 1.04
C LEU A 200 1.22 31.90 0.24
N ALA A 201 1.77 32.82 -0.54
CA ALA A 201 2.88 32.56 -1.45
C ALA A 201 4.18 33.23 -0.98
N LEU A 202 5.30 32.50 -1.04
CA LEU A 202 6.63 32.91 -0.59
C LEU A 202 7.67 32.77 -1.71
N SER A 203 8.26 33.86 -2.17
CA SER A 203 9.33 33.86 -3.18
C SER A 203 10.73 33.94 -2.54
N LEU A 204 11.59 32.97 -2.87
CA LEU A 204 12.96 32.73 -2.38
C LEU A 204 13.97 32.89 -3.54
N SER A 205 14.22 34.13 -3.96
CA SER A 205 14.86 34.38 -5.26
C SER A 205 16.39 34.19 -5.32
N ARG A 206 17.09 33.95 -4.19
CA ARG A 206 18.57 33.80 -4.18
C ARG A 206 19.12 32.45 -3.70
N CYS A 207 18.40 31.68 -2.89
CA CYS A 207 18.88 30.35 -2.44
C CYS A 207 18.93 29.33 -3.59
N LEU A 208 18.02 29.44 -4.55
CA LEU A 208 17.91 28.48 -5.65
C LEU A 208 19.04 28.58 -6.66
N HIS A 209 19.72 29.73 -6.80
CA HIS A 209 20.88 29.84 -7.70
C HIS A 209 22.12 29.08 -7.18
N ILE A 210 22.25 28.88 -5.86
CA ILE A 210 23.36 28.12 -5.26
C ILE A 210 23.03 26.61 -5.23
N LEU A 211 21.76 26.25 -4.97
CA LEU A 211 21.25 24.88 -5.08
C LEU A 211 21.16 24.35 -6.53
N TYR A 212 21.27 25.24 -7.52
CA TYR A 212 21.28 24.86 -8.93
C TYR A 212 22.64 24.30 -9.39
N PHE A 213 23.74 24.62 -8.68
CA PHE A 213 25.09 24.18 -9.07
C PHE A 213 25.53 22.85 -8.40
N VAL A 214 24.80 22.42 -7.36
CA VAL A 214 24.88 21.10 -6.75
C VAL A 214 23.46 20.53 -6.80
N GLY A 215 23.16 19.79 -7.86
CA GLY A 215 21.81 19.42 -8.30
C GLY A 215 20.95 18.70 -7.26
N MET A 216 20.35 19.46 -6.35
CA MET A 216 19.36 19.04 -5.37
C MET A 216 18.16 19.96 -5.52
N SER A 217 17.14 19.53 -6.26
CA SER A 217 15.86 20.22 -6.29
C SER A 217 15.16 20.04 -4.94
N LEU A 218 14.40 21.05 -4.48
CA LEU A 218 13.66 21.00 -3.20
C LEU A 218 12.77 19.76 -3.05
N HIS A 219 12.38 19.15 -4.17
CA HIS A 219 11.64 17.89 -4.22
C HIS A 219 12.43 16.70 -3.65
N PHE A 220 13.77 16.70 -3.80
CA PHE A 220 14.67 15.71 -3.21
C PHE A 220 14.89 15.94 -1.70
N MET A 221 14.81 17.18 -1.21
CA MET A 221 14.79 17.43 0.25
C MET A 221 13.50 16.93 0.91
N ALA A 222 12.38 16.94 0.20
CA ALA A 222 11.10 16.44 0.73
C ALA A 222 11.09 14.92 0.92
N ASN A 223 11.82 14.17 0.07
CA ASN A 223 11.84 12.71 0.09
C ASN A 223 13.09 12.09 0.77
N SER A 224 14.03 12.90 1.26
CA SER A 224 15.30 12.38 1.81
C SER A 224 15.79 13.05 3.10
N CYS A 225 14.96 13.83 3.80
CA CYS A 225 15.40 14.49 5.03
C CYS A 225 14.35 14.46 6.14
N GLN A 226 14.77 14.04 7.34
CA GLN A 226 14.09 14.32 8.62
C GLN A 226 13.82 15.82 8.83
N ALA A 227 14.47 16.71 8.06
CA ALA A 227 14.31 18.15 8.10
C ALA A 227 13.04 18.69 7.40
N SER A 228 12.35 17.91 6.56
CA SER A 228 11.02 18.31 6.05
C SER A 228 9.99 18.34 7.17
N LEU A 229 10.09 17.39 8.10
CA LEU A 229 9.38 17.38 9.36
C LEU A 229 9.80 18.58 10.23
N ASP A 230 11.07 18.97 10.27
CA ASP A 230 11.51 20.14 11.07
C ASP A 230 11.03 21.49 10.50
N ILE A 231 10.95 21.64 9.17
CA ILE A 231 10.37 22.82 8.52
C ILE A 231 8.85 22.85 8.75
N LEU A 232 8.15 21.75 8.48
CA LEU A 232 6.70 21.64 8.76
C LEU A 232 6.43 21.86 10.25
N ASN A 233 7.18 21.23 11.15
CA ASN A 233 7.04 21.35 12.60
C ASN A 233 7.33 22.78 13.07
N PHE A 234 8.28 23.51 12.48
CA PHE A 234 8.47 24.92 12.81
C PHE A 234 7.29 25.81 12.37
N PHE A 235 6.73 25.56 11.18
CA PHE A 235 5.55 26.28 10.70
C PHE A 235 4.29 25.93 11.51
N VAL A 236 4.17 24.67 11.94
CA VAL A 236 3.12 24.11 12.81
C VAL A 236 3.26 24.61 14.26
N ASP A 237 4.49 24.83 14.76
CA ASP A 237 4.73 25.14 16.17
C ASP A 237 4.78 26.64 16.50
N GLN A 238 5.02 27.56 15.56
CA GLN A 238 5.27 28.98 15.93
C GLN A 238 4.67 30.08 15.03
N VAL A 239 4.15 29.82 13.83
CA VAL A 239 3.73 30.91 12.91
C VAL A 239 2.39 30.69 12.19
N LEU A 240 2.04 29.45 11.81
CA LEU A 240 0.80 29.15 11.10
C LEU A 240 0.02 28.01 11.78
N PRO A 241 -1.32 27.94 11.63
CA PRO A 241 -2.13 26.84 12.15
C PRO A 241 -1.58 25.46 11.69
N ALA A 242 -1.74 24.45 12.53
CA ALA A 242 -1.25 23.08 12.29
C ALA A 242 -1.77 22.46 10.97
N ASP A 243 -2.91 22.95 10.47
CA ASP A 243 -3.57 22.47 9.25
C ASP A 243 -3.10 23.24 7.99
N THR A 244 -1.84 23.66 7.96
CA THR A 244 -1.26 24.37 6.81
C THR A 244 -0.69 23.37 5.81
N GLU A 245 -1.29 23.31 4.62
CA GLU A 245 -0.90 22.42 3.54
C GLU A 245 0.02 23.16 2.55
N LEU A 246 1.11 22.56 2.09
CA LEU A 246 1.93 23.12 1.02
C LEU A 246 1.20 22.92 -0.32
N ALA A 247 0.80 24.01 -0.95
CA ALA A 247 -0.06 24.00 -2.12
C ALA A 247 0.71 23.87 -3.45
N ASP A 248 1.86 24.54 -3.58
CA ASP A 248 2.69 24.48 -4.79
C ASP A 248 4.15 24.87 -4.50
N MET A 249 5.11 24.28 -5.22
CA MET A 249 6.53 24.68 -5.21
C MET A 249 7.09 24.69 -6.63
N GLY A 250 7.40 25.87 -7.15
CA GLY A 250 7.92 26.04 -8.49
C GLY A 250 8.51 27.44 -8.73
N GLY A 251 9.55 27.51 -9.57
CA GLY A 251 10.07 28.78 -10.11
C GLY A 251 10.71 29.75 -9.11
N GLY A 252 11.12 29.31 -7.93
CA GLY A 252 11.59 30.23 -6.89
C GLY A 252 10.54 30.65 -5.89
N CYS A 253 9.34 30.07 -5.95
CA CYS A 253 8.24 30.36 -5.04
C CYS A 253 7.71 29.09 -4.37
N VAL A 254 7.23 29.26 -3.14
CA VAL A 254 6.69 28.24 -2.25
C VAL A 254 5.33 28.75 -1.76
N CYS A 255 4.26 28.09 -2.17
CA CYS A 255 2.88 28.47 -1.86
C CYS A 255 2.28 27.50 -0.84
N PHE A 256 1.62 28.04 0.16
CA PHE A 256 0.98 27.31 1.25
C PHE A 256 -0.51 27.65 1.28
N THR A 257 -1.37 26.68 1.53
CA THR A 257 -2.77 26.90 1.86
C THR A 257 -2.99 26.66 3.34
N VAL A 258 -3.39 27.70 4.06
CA VAL A 258 -3.67 27.70 5.49
C VAL A 258 -5.16 27.55 5.70
N GLN A 259 -5.58 26.67 6.61
CA GLN A 259 -6.98 26.57 6.98
C GLN A 259 -7.28 27.29 8.29
N ALA A 260 -8.26 28.20 8.27
CA ALA A 260 -8.62 29.01 9.43
C ALA A 260 -10.02 28.66 9.95
N SER A 261 -10.07 28.10 11.16
CA SER A 261 -11.32 27.69 11.84
C SER A 261 -12.00 28.83 12.62
N SER A 262 -11.42 30.05 12.65
CA SER A 262 -12.02 31.21 13.33
C SER A 262 -11.66 32.56 12.70
N LEU A 263 -12.60 33.51 12.73
CA LEU A 263 -12.42 34.88 12.22
C LEU A 263 -11.25 35.63 12.88
N LYS A 264 -10.93 35.31 14.15
CA LYS A 264 -9.84 35.92 14.91
C LYS A 264 -8.46 35.43 14.45
N GLY A 265 -8.34 34.15 14.10
CA GLY A 265 -7.12 33.57 13.53
C GLY A 265 -6.82 34.14 12.14
N LEU A 266 -7.84 34.21 11.28
CA LEU A 266 -7.74 34.79 9.94
C LEU A 266 -7.32 36.28 9.98
N ASN A 267 -7.93 37.09 10.86
CA ASN A 267 -7.55 38.50 11.04
C ASN A 267 -6.12 38.67 11.56
N SER A 268 -5.67 37.83 12.49
CA SER A 268 -4.33 37.94 13.09
C SER A 268 -3.23 37.69 12.06
N LEU A 269 -3.44 36.70 11.18
CA LEU A 269 -2.54 36.39 10.07
C LEU A 269 -2.46 37.51 9.04
N TRP A 270 -3.60 38.08 8.67
CA TRP A 270 -3.66 39.22 7.75
C TRP A 270 -2.98 40.47 8.34
N THR A 271 -3.12 40.69 9.65
CA THR A 271 -2.45 41.81 10.33
C THR A 271 -0.93 41.65 10.34
N MET A 272 -0.42 40.44 10.64
CA MET A 272 1.01 40.11 10.64
C MET A 272 1.66 40.15 9.24
N TYR A 273 0.85 39.98 8.20
CA TYR A 273 1.28 40.17 6.82
C TYR A 273 1.37 41.66 6.47
N GLN A 274 0.35 42.44 6.81
CA GLN A 274 0.31 43.88 6.53
C GLN A 274 1.39 44.67 7.29
N ASP A 275 1.76 44.24 8.50
CA ASP A 275 2.79 44.90 9.31
C ASP A 275 4.23 44.38 9.03
N GLY A 276 4.37 43.36 8.17
CA GLY A 276 5.65 42.78 7.76
C GLY A 276 6.31 41.86 8.78
N THR A 277 5.71 41.65 9.95
CA THR A 277 6.28 40.83 11.04
C THR A 277 6.38 39.35 10.65
N LEU A 278 5.45 38.89 9.79
CA LEU A 278 5.46 37.53 9.25
C LEU A 278 6.73 37.23 8.44
N LYS A 279 7.17 38.18 7.61
CA LYS A 279 8.39 38.05 6.80
C LYS A 279 9.66 38.00 7.67
N ALA A 280 9.72 38.80 8.74
CA ALA A 280 10.88 38.84 9.64
C ALA A 280 11.07 37.51 10.39
N ARG A 281 10.00 36.93 10.91
CA ARG A 281 10.07 35.65 11.65
C ARG A 281 10.50 34.46 10.78
N LEU A 282 10.10 34.47 9.51
CA LEU A 282 10.50 33.43 8.55
C LEU A 282 11.96 33.55 8.11
N HIS A 283 12.47 34.77 8.04
CA HIS A 283 13.89 35.00 7.80
C HIS A 283 14.76 34.42 8.93
N ASP A 284 14.41 34.63 10.20
CA ASP A 284 15.20 34.16 11.34
C ASP A 284 15.27 32.62 11.44
N PHE A 285 14.22 31.92 11.01
CA PHE A 285 14.18 30.46 10.99
C PHE A 285 15.14 29.83 9.98
N LEU A 286 15.13 30.36 8.74
CA LEU A 286 15.91 29.82 7.63
C LEU A 286 17.42 30.06 7.76
N VAL A 287 17.83 30.90 8.73
CA VAL A 287 19.22 31.30 8.99
C VAL A 287 19.82 30.51 10.18
N THR A 288 19.31 29.30 10.47
CA THR A 288 19.83 28.41 11.52
C THR A 288 21.16 27.73 11.14
N GLU A 289 22.05 27.54 12.13
CA GLU A 289 23.41 27.00 11.98
C GLU A 289 23.48 25.64 11.24
N LYS A 290 22.50 24.74 11.47
CA LYS A 290 22.39 23.44 10.79
C LYS A 290 22.22 23.55 9.28
N VAL A 291 21.48 24.56 8.82
CA VAL A 291 21.21 24.80 7.39
C VAL A 291 22.36 25.55 6.73
N LYS A 292 23.03 26.45 7.47
CA LYS A 292 24.28 27.11 7.04
C LYS A 292 25.43 26.12 6.81
N LEU A 293 25.50 25.03 7.60
CA LEU A 293 26.52 23.97 7.49
C LEU A 293 26.36 23.07 6.26
N LEU A 294 25.13 22.85 5.76
CA LEU A 294 24.84 22.03 4.59
C LEU A 294 25.11 22.74 3.25
N ALA A 295 25.19 24.08 3.24
CA ALA A 295 25.12 24.88 2.01
C ALA A 295 26.43 25.61 1.62
N GLU A 296 27.52 25.48 2.39
CA GLU A 296 28.85 26.09 2.15
C GLU A 296 28.86 27.53 1.53
N ALA A 297 27.94 28.45 1.85
CA ALA A 297 28.04 29.83 1.38
C ALA A 297 27.31 30.90 2.22
N LYS A 298 27.89 32.12 2.12
CA LYS A 298 27.66 33.33 2.93
C LYS A 298 26.31 34.01 2.77
N GLU A 299 25.96 34.70 3.84
CA GLU A 299 24.74 35.45 4.18
C GLU A 299 24.21 36.40 3.09
N ASN A 300 22.95 36.20 2.69
CA ASN A 300 21.85 37.18 2.63
C ASN A 300 20.74 36.65 1.71
N VAL A 301 19.68 36.10 2.30
CA VAL A 301 18.53 35.52 1.60
C VAL A 301 17.41 36.54 1.51
N GLU A 302 16.96 36.85 0.29
CA GLU A 302 15.84 37.78 0.04
C GLU A 302 14.52 36.98 -0.04
N LEU A 303 13.66 37.17 0.97
CA LEU A 303 12.35 36.52 1.11
C LEU A 303 11.22 37.49 0.77
N THR A 304 10.26 37.06 -0.06
CA THR A 304 9.06 37.84 -0.42
C THR A 304 7.83 37.05 -0.02
N VAL A 305 6.89 37.64 0.71
CA VAL A 305 5.63 36.97 1.13
C VAL A 305 4.48 37.74 0.49
N THR A 306 3.50 37.02 -0.07
CA THR A 306 2.30 37.59 -0.70
C THR A 306 1.06 36.80 -0.30
N ILE A 307 -0.03 37.50 0.02
CA ILE A 307 -1.34 36.93 0.33
C ILE A 307 -2.40 37.56 -0.59
N GLU A 308 -3.26 36.74 -1.21
CA GLU A 308 -4.30 37.22 -2.12
C GLU A 308 -5.51 37.78 -1.35
N GLU A 309 -5.76 39.09 -1.53
CA GLU A 309 -6.76 39.85 -0.78
C GLU A 309 -8.22 39.43 -1.09
N GLU A 310 -8.48 38.96 -2.31
CA GLU A 310 -9.82 38.49 -2.72
C GLU A 310 -10.24 37.19 -2.01
N GLU A 311 -9.29 36.27 -1.81
CA GLU A 311 -9.53 35.03 -1.07
C GLU A 311 -9.74 35.31 0.42
N TYR A 312 -9.02 36.30 0.96
CA TYR A 312 -9.17 36.75 2.35
C TYR A 312 -10.57 37.28 2.60
N MET A 313 -11.05 38.15 1.71
CA MET A 313 -12.37 38.76 1.85
C MET A 313 -13.50 37.73 1.65
N ARG A 314 -13.31 36.70 0.83
CA ARG A 314 -14.24 35.55 0.73
C ARG A 314 -14.32 34.79 2.06
N ALA A 315 -13.18 34.31 2.56
CA ALA A 315 -13.12 33.55 3.81
C ALA A 315 -13.62 34.35 5.03
N TYR A 316 -13.32 35.67 5.08
CA TYR A 316 -13.80 36.56 6.12
C TYR A 316 -15.33 36.70 6.12
N ASN A 317 -15.95 36.79 4.94
CA ASN A 317 -17.40 36.92 4.81
C ASN A 317 -18.16 35.63 5.18
N ASP A 318 -17.61 34.47 4.82
CA ASP A 318 -18.20 33.16 5.15
C ASP A 318 -18.21 32.92 6.67
N LEU A 319 -17.09 33.19 7.35
CA LEU A 319 -16.98 33.12 8.81
C LEU A 319 -17.87 34.14 9.54
N ASN A 320 -18.15 35.31 8.95
CA ASN A 320 -18.97 36.36 9.57
C ASN A 320 -20.49 36.11 9.40
N ASN A 321 -20.90 35.35 8.38
CA ASN A 321 -22.30 35.00 8.14
C ASN A 321 -22.83 33.89 9.07
N GLU A 322 -21.99 32.95 9.50
CA GLU A 322 -22.37 31.93 10.51
C GLU A 322 -22.70 32.53 11.89
N GLY A 323 -22.10 33.68 12.24
CA GLY A 323 -22.36 34.41 13.50
C GLY A 323 -23.74 35.06 13.59
N LYS A 324 -24.42 35.31 12.47
CA LYS A 324 -25.75 35.94 12.44
C LYS A 324 -26.91 34.94 12.63
N GLY A 325 -26.68 33.66 12.37
CA GLY A 325 -27.67 32.59 12.58
C GLY A 325 -28.02 32.33 14.05
N ARG A 326 -27.12 32.67 14.99
CA ARG A 326 -27.30 32.43 16.45
C ARG A 326 -27.95 33.58 17.23
N LYS A 327 -28.15 34.78 16.63
CA LYS A 327 -28.80 35.93 17.29
C LYS A 327 -30.31 36.08 17.01
N ARG A 328 -30.92 35.24 16.18
CA ARG A 328 -32.37 35.31 15.83
C ARG A 328 -33.32 34.44 16.68
N LYS A 329 -32.83 33.65 17.65
CA LYS A 329 -33.69 32.78 18.50
C LYS A 329 -33.81 33.20 19.98
N ARG A 330 -33.43 34.43 20.32
CA ARG A 330 -33.66 35.05 21.64
C ARG A 330 -34.06 36.52 21.49
N GLN A 331 -35.19 36.77 20.83
CA GLN A 331 -36.00 37.97 21.04
C GLN A 331 -37.30 37.81 20.25
N ARG A 332 -38.43 38.09 20.92
CA ARG A 332 -39.82 38.11 20.44
C ARG A 332 -40.63 36.80 20.58
N THR A 333 -40.90 36.42 21.82
CA THR A 333 -42.29 36.51 22.29
C THR A 333 -42.53 37.96 22.70
N ASP A 334 -43.12 38.74 21.81
CA ASP A 334 -44.04 39.83 22.19
C ASP A 334 -44.61 40.50 20.93
N SER A 335 -45.94 40.67 20.98
CA SER A 335 -46.80 41.50 20.15
C SER A 335 -47.08 41.06 18.70
N MET A 336 -48.37 40.80 18.51
CA MET A 336 -49.08 40.60 17.24
C MET A 336 -49.35 41.95 16.56
N ILE A 337 -49.49 41.92 15.23
CA ILE A 337 -50.10 42.90 14.29
C ILE A 337 -49.17 44.01 13.73
N SER A 338 -48.67 43.86 12.49
CA SER A 338 -49.33 44.36 11.26
C SER A 338 -48.43 44.27 9.99
N THR A 339 -49.04 43.80 8.89
CA THR A 339 -48.79 44.08 7.45
C THR A 339 -47.57 43.51 6.68
N THR A 340 -47.92 42.67 5.67
CA THR A 340 -47.34 42.46 4.30
C THR A 340 -45.92 41.86 4.19
N SER A 341 -45.54 40.91 3.31
CA SER A 341 -46.05 40.44 2.00
C SER A 341 -45.43 39.09 1.55
N ASN A 342 -46.25 38.18 1.00
CA ASN A 342 -46.09 37.21 -0.12
C ASN A 342 -44.75 36.53 -0.59
N GLU A 343 -43.63 36.54 0.12
CA GLU A 343 -42.40 35.84 -0.37
C GLU A 343 -42.07 34.49 0.29
N ASP A 344 -42.74 34.11 1.39
CA ASP A 344 -42.36 32.92 2.17
C ASP A 344 -42.97 31.58 1.68
N GLU A 345 -44.03 31.58 0.87
CA GLU A 345 -44.65 30.33 0.39
C GLU A 345 -43.89 29.67 -0.77
N THR A 346 -43.14 30.43 -1.58
CA THR A 346 -42.44 29.89 -2.76
C THR A 346 -41.11 29.22 -2.40
N LEU A 347 -40.50 29.61 -1.28
CA LEU A 347 -39.25 29.02 -0.78
C LEU A 347 -39.48 27.70 -0.04
N LEU A 348 -40.61 27.56 0.66
CA LEU A 348 -40.95 26.34 1.41
C LEU A 348 -41.26 25.13 0.48
N ILE A 349 -41.69 25.39 -0.75
CA ILE A 349 -41.95 24.36 -1.77
C ILE A 349 -40.66 23.88 -2.45
N LYS A 350 -39.66 24.76 -2.62
CA LYS A 350 -38.35 24.39 -3.21
C LYS A 350 -37.48 23.57 -2.26
N VAL A 351 -37.50 23.88 -0.96
CA VAL A 351 -36.73 23.14 0.06
C VAL A 351 -37.26 21.72 0.24
N LYS A 352 -38.58 21.51 0.17
CA LYS A 352 -39.18 20.16 0.24
C LYS A 352 -38.91 19.30 -1.00
N ARG A 353 -38.62 19.89 -2.16
CA ARG A 353 -38.22 19.16 -3.38
C ARG A 353 -36.79 18.66 -3.28
N LEU A 354 -35.88 19.51 -2.79
CA LEU A 354 -34.47 19.18 -2.58
C LEU A 354 -34.25 18.07 -1.53
N ASP A 355 -35.07 18.03 -0.47
CA ASP A 355 -34.98 16.98 0.56
C ASP A 355 -35.37 15.59 0.00
N ASN A 356 -36.36 15.53 -0.91
CA ASN A 356 -36.76 14.29 -1.57
C ASN A 356 -35.72 13.80 -2.60
N ASP A 357 -35.08 14.70 -3.34
CA ASP A 357 -34.07 14.35 -4.34
C ASP A 357 -32.78 13.80 -3.68
N VAL A 358 -32.43 14.31 -2.49
CA VAL A 358 -31.29 13.81 -1.70
C VAL A 358 -31.58 12.43 -1.10
N GLN A 359 -32.82 12.14 -0.75
CA GLN A 359 -33.22 10.84 -0.21
C GLN A 359 -33.23 9.75 -1.30
N LEU A 360 -33.65 10.10 -2.53
CA LEU A 360 -33.62 9.22 -3.70
C LEU A 360 -32.19 8.87 -4.17
N LEU A 361 -31.26 9.82 -4.04
CA LEU A 361 -29.85 9.60 -4.38
C LEU A 361 -29.12 8.71 -3.36
N LYS A 362 -29.51 8.75 -2.09
CA LYS A 362 -28.97 7.85 -1.06
C LYS A 362 -29.43 6.39 -1.25
N GLU A 363 -30.69 6.18 -1.63
CA GLU A 363 -31.20 4.84 -1.96
C GLU A 363 -30.52 4.25 -3.21
N ARG A 364 -30.20 5.07 -4.22
CA ARG A 364 -29.48 4.61 -5.43
C ARG A 364 -28.02 4.24 -5.18
N ALA A 365 -27.34 4.95 -4.26
CA ALA A 365 -25.97 4.63 -3.88
C ALA A 365 -25.88 3.30 -3.09
N GLU A 366 -26.86 3.02 -2.22
CA GLU A 366 -26.93 1.75 -1.48
C GLU A 366 -27.23 0.52 -2.36
N ILE A 367 -27.86 0.72 -3.53
CA ILE A 367 -28.14 -0.35 -4.50
C ILE A 367 -26.87 -0.71 -5.31
N GLN A 368 -26.04 0.28 -5.67
CA GLN A 368 -24.80 0.06 -6.40
C GLN A 368 -23.71 -0.63 -5.56
N GLU A 369 -23.64 -0.37 -4.25
CA GLU A 369 -22.69 -1.04 -3.35
C GLU A 369 -23.02 -2.52 -3.08
N LYS A 370 -24.27 -2.96 -3.31
CA LYS A 370 -24.67 -4.37 -3.13
C LYS A 370 -24.33 -5.28 -4.32
N GLN A 371 -23.93 -4.74 -5.47
CA GLN A 371 -23.82 -5.50 -6.72
C GLN A 371 -22.41 -5.90 -7.16
N MET A 372 -21.33 -5.62 -6.43
CA MET A 372 -19.98 -6.06 -6.84
C MET A 372 -19.18 -6.80 -5.76
N ILE A 373 -19.16 -8.14 -5.81
CA ILE A 373 -17.96 -8.97 -5.55
C ILE A 373 -17.98 -10.26 -6.41
N ARG A 374 -17.23 -10.29 -7.53
CA ARG A 374 -16.15 -11.27 -7.87
C ARG A 374 -15.64 -11.09 -9.32
N LEU A 375 -14.32 -10.86 -9.43
CA LEU A 375 -13.42 -11.06 -10.59
C LEU A 375 -13.30 -12.57 -10.99
N PRO A 376 -12.51 -13.04 -12.00
CA PRO A 376 -11.57 -12.38 -12.96
C PRO A 376 -11.68 -12.86 -14.45
N PHE A 377 -11.10 -12.13 -15.42
CA PHE A 377 -10.19 -12.72 -16.44
C PHE A 377 -9.48 -11.63 -17.26
N VAL A 378 -8.15 -11.66 -17.21
CA VAL A 378 -7.24 -11.16 -18.26
C VAL A 378 -6.57 -12.42 -18.80
N PHE A 379 -6.69 -12.70 -20.10
CA PHE A 379 -5.63 -13.19 -21.00
C PHE A 379 -6.23 -13.74 -22.29
N LEU A 380 -5.99 -13.05 -23.40
CA LEU A 380 -5.59 -13.62 -24.70
C LEU A 380 -5.32 -12.47 -25.65
N GLU A 381 -4.09 -11.93 -25.64
CA GLU A 381 -3.60 -11.17 -26.79
C GLU A 381 -2.06 -11.21 -26.85
N THR A 382 -1.55 -12.42 -27.10
CA THR A 382 -0.34 -12.59 -27.91
C THR A 382 -0.57 -13.79 -28.82
N ARG A 383 -0.33 -13.56 -30.12
CA ARG A 383 -0.50 -14.45 -31.30
C ARG A 383 -1.88 -14.37 -31.97
N MET A 384 -1.99 -13.49 -32.98
CA MET A 384 -2.05 -13.91 -34.39
C MET A 384 -1.83 -12.68 -35.28
N ALA A 385 -0.59 -12.47 -35.69
CA ALA A 385 -0.25 -11.73 -36.89
C ALA A 385 0.54 -12.67 -37.81
N THR A 386 -0.17 -13.60 -38.44
CA THR A 386 0.22 -14.21 -39.71
C THR A 386 -1.08 -14.60 -40.39
N GLY A 387 -1.42 -13.92 -41.49
CA GLY A 387 -2.57 -14.31 -42.31
C GLY A 387 -2.38 -15.70 -42.92
N ILE A 388 -3.50 -16.43 -43.06
CA ILE A 388 -3.93 -17.26 -44.20
C ILE A 388 -5.25 -17.96 -43.77
N ILE A 389 -6.30 -17.80 -44.58
CA ILE A 389 -7.65 -18.42 -44.49
C ILE A 389 -7.54 -19.89 -44.99
N PRO A 390 -8.31 -20.90 -44.50
CA PRO A 390 -9.55 -21.32 -45.18
C PRO A 390 -10.69 -21.91 -44.30
N THR A 391 -11.83 -22.04 -44.97
CA THR A 391 -13.20 -22.48 -44.66
C THR A 391 -13.42 -23.96 -44.28
N GLU A 392 -14.58 -24.21 -43.64
CA GLU A 392 -15.43 -25.43 -43.62
C GLU A 392 -14.92 -26.74 -42.95
N GLU A 393 -15.88 -27.42 -42.28
CA GLU A 393 -15.88 -28.84 -41.85
C GLU A 393 -15.00 -29.29 -40.65
N VAL A 394 -15.47 -29.02 -39.43
CA VAL A 394 -15.42 -30.02 -38.33
C VAL A 394 -16.69 -29.92 -37.48
N GLN A 395 -17.81 -30.43 -38.03
CA GLN A 395 -18.89 -30.96 -37.22
C GLN A 395 -18.68 -32.48 -37.07
N ASN A 396 -18.95 -32.99 -35.87
CA ASN A 396 -19.22 -34.39 -35.51
C ASN A 396 -18.04 -35.36 -35.37
N ALA A 397 -17.54 -35.49 -34.13
CA ALA A 397 -17.13 -36.79 -33.60
C ALA A 397 -17.40 -36.91 -32.08
N SER A 398 -18.36 -37.77 -31.75
CA SER A 398 -18.50 -38.62 -30.54
C SER A 398 -18.94 -38.04 -29.18
N TYR A 399 -20.23 -38.27 -28.86
CA TYR A 399 -20.77 -38.45 -27.50
C TYR A 399 -21.45 -39.82 -27.39
N GLU A 400 -20.75 -40.82 -26.87
CA GLU A 400 -21.31 -42.07 -26.31
C GLU A 400 -20.37 -42.57 -25.21
N ARG A 401 -20.71 -42.34 -23.93
CA ARG A 401 -20.36 -43.13 -22.71
C ARG A 401 -20.61 -42.33 -21.43
N LEU A 402 -21.84 -42.35 -20.93
CA LEU A 402 -22.18 -42.00 -19.54
C LEU A 402 -23.27 -42.91 -18.96
N ALA A 403 -23.17 -44.24 -19.17
CA ALA A 403 -24.18 -45.19 -18.69
C ALA A 403 -23.97 -45.70 -17.25
N ASP A 404 -22.80 -45.51 -16.64
CA ASP A 404 -22.53 -46.01 -15.29
C ASP A 404 -21.92 -44.95 -14.36
N LYS A 405 -22.46 -44.86 -13.13
CA LYS A 405 -21.96 -44.01 -12.03
C LYS A 405 -20.55 -44.45 -11.61
N PRO A 406 -19.49 -43.66 -11.87
CA PRO A 406 -18.13 -44.02 -11.46
C PRO A 406 -18.00 -43.95 -9.93
N ARG A 407 -17.36 -44.96 -9.32
CA ARG A 407 -17.17 -45.02 -7.85
C ARG A 407 -16.37 -43.81 -7.36
N GLY A 408 -16.97 -43.02 -6.47
CA GLY A 408 -16.37 -41.82 -5.86
C GLY A 408 -17.22 -40.56 -6.01
N ILE A 409 -18.28 -40.61 -6.83
CA ILE A 409 -19.23 -39.50 -6.98
C ILE A 409 -20.46 -39.76 -6.10
N ASP A 410 -20.79 -38.76 -5.29
CA ASP A 410 -21.98 -38.75 -4.44
C ASP A 410 -23.28 -38.84 -5.27
N GLU A 411 -24.28 -39.56 -4.76
CA GLU A 411 -25.52 -39.88 -5.48
C GLU A 411 -26.33 -38.64 -5.84
N HIS A 412 -26.29 -37.61 -4.99
CA HIS A 412 -26.97 -36.35 -5.25
C HIS A 412 -26.24 -35.49 -6.29
N LYS A 413 -24.90 -35.51 -6.33
CA LYS A 413 -24.14 -34.86 -7.40
C LYS A 413 -24.27 -35.59 -8.72
N TRP A 414 -24.30 -36.93 -8.71
CA TRP A 414 -24.54 -37.73 -9.91
C TRP A 414 -25.96 -37.52 -10.46
N ASN A 415 -26.99 -37.47 -9.59
CA ASN A 415 -28.36 -37.20 -10.01
C ASN A 415 -28.57 -35.75 -10.47
N PHE A 416 -27.87 -34.77 -9.88
CA PHE A 416 -27.90 -33.38 -10.35
C PHE A 416 -27.20 -33.22 -11.71
N THR A 417 -26.06 -33.89 -11.90
CA THR A 417 -25.34 -33.89 -13.20
C THR A 417 -26.13 -34.65 -14.26
N LYS A 418 -26.80 -35.75 -13.89
CA LYS A 418 -27.72 -36.49 -14.75
C LYS A 418 -28.96 -35.67 -15.10
N MET A 419 -29.59 -34.97 -14.15
CA MET A 419 -30.70 -34.05 -14.43
C MET A 419 -30.30 -32.85 -15.29
N TYR A 420 -29.11 -32.30 -15.08
CA TYR A 420 -28.61 -31.15 -15.83
C TYR A 420 -28.23 -31.54 -17.27
N VAL A 421 -27.67 -32.74 -17.46
CA VAL A 421 -27.39 -33.30 -18.80
C VAL A 421 -28.67 -33.79 -19.49
N GLU A 422 -29.65 -34.34 -18.77
CA GLU A 422 -30.99 -34.68 -19.29
C GLU A 422 -31.79 -33.41 -19.64
N SER A 423 -31.60 -32.29 -18.93
CA SER A 423 -32.15 -30.97 -19.26
C SER A 423 -31.54 -30.40 -20.56
N LEU A 424 -30.23 -30.59 -20.77
CA LEU A 424 -29.55 -30.19 -22.00
C LEU A 424 -29.88 -31.13 -23.18
N LEU A 425 -30.13 -32.42 -22.92
CA LEU A 425 -30.58 -33.38 -23.94
C LEU A 425 -32.04 -33.16 -24.37
N PHE A 426 -32.93 -32.70 -23.47
CA PHE A 426 -34.31 -32.36 -23.80
C PHE A 426 -34.39 -31.16 -24.77
N GLU A 427 -33.50 -30.18 -24.63
CA GLU A 427 -33.42 -29.01 -25.53
C GLU A 427 -32.78 -29.36 -26.89
N THR A 428 -31.87 -30.33 -26.96
CA THR A 428 -31.24 -30.74 -28.22
C THR A 428 -31.98 -31.84 -28.99
N GLU A 429 -32.75 -32.70 -28.33
CA GLU A 429 -33.61 -33.70 -28.99
C GLU A 429 -34.94 -33.11 -29.49
N SER A 430 -35.37 -31.93 -29.00
CA SER A 430 -36.52 -31.20 -29.54
C SER A 430 -36.22 -30.47 -30.86
N PHE A 431 -34.96 -30.34 -31.28
CA PHE A 431 -34.58 -29.65 -32.53
C PHE A 431 -34.41 -30.57 -33.74
N MET A 432 -34.53 -31.91 -33.60
CA MET A 432 -34.29 -32.88 -34.68
C MET A 432 -35.29 -34.04 -34.72
N SER A 433 -36.57 -33.79 -34.45
CA SER A 433 -37.65 -34.73 -34.75
C SER A 433 -38.85 -34.00 -35.36
N GLU A 434 -39.03 -34.23 -36.66
CA GLU A 434 -40.28 -34.07 -37.41
C GLU A 434 -40.74 -32.66 -37.81
N ALA A 435 -40.27 -32.24 -38.98
CA ALA A 435 -41.21 -31.84 -40.01
C ALA A 435 -42.08 -33.05 -40.40
N SER A 436 -43.34 -33.09 -39.94
CA SER A 436 -44.49 -33.53 -40.75
C SER A 436 -45.82 -33.52 -39.98
N ASP A 437 -46.78 -32.83 -40.57
CA ASP A 437 -48.22 -33.12 -40.57
C ASP A 437 -49.10 -32.88 -39.33
N SER A 438 -49.78 -31.71 -39.41
CA SER A 438 -51.25 -31.58 -39.48
C SER A 438 -52.12 -31.86 -38.25
N GLY A 439 -52.94 -30.86 -37.90
CA GLY A 439 -54.38 -31.07 -37.75
C GLY A 439 -55.00 -30.86 -36.36
N MET A 440 -55.62 -29.68 -36.20
CA MET A 440 -56.89 -29.37 -35.52
C MET A 440 -57.22 -29.92 -34.13
N GLY A 441 -57.67 -29.00 -33.25
CA GLY A 441 -58.57 -29.33 -32.15
C GLY A 441 -58.75 -28.20 -31.13
N THR A 442 -59.77 -27.37 -31.36
CA THR A 442 -60.45 -26.50 -30.38
C THR A 442 -60.82 -27.29 -29.10
N GLU A 443 -60.97 -26.72 -27.90
CA GLU A 443 -62.05 -25.82 -27.47
C GLU A 443 -62.00 -25.72 -25.92
N GLY A 444 -62.51 -24.62 -25.33
CA GLY A 444 -63.10 -24.67 -23.98
C GLY A 444 -62.55 -23.71 -22.92
N ALA A 445 -63.05 -22.49 -22.93
CA ALA A 445 -62.97 -21.44 -21.90
C ALA A 445 -63.73 -21.84 -20.58
N PRO A 446 -64.07 -20.95 -19.61
CA PRO A 446 -63.76 -19.52 -19.42
C PRO A 446 -63.52 -19.06 -17.94
N SER A 447 -63.41 -17.73 -17.79
CA SER A 447 -63.89 -16.90 -16.66
C SER A 447 -63.00 -16.84 -15.41
N GLU A 448 -62.81 -15.71 -14.72
CA GLU A 448 -63.35 -14.35 -14.81
C GLU A 448 -62.63 -13.47 -13.74
N PHE A 449 -62.81 -12.14 -13.86
CA PHE A 449 -62.72 -11.08 -12.84
C PHE A 449 -61.43 -10.27 -12.65
N ASP A 450 -61.61 -9.00 -13.03
CA ASP A 450 -60.82 -7.78 -12.86
C ASP A 450 -60.47 -7.45 -11.40
N VAL A 451 -59.34 -6.75 -11.17
CA VAL A 451 -59.28 -5.46 -10.43
C VAL A 451 -58.07 -4.63 -10.91
N GLU A 452 -58.34 -3.32 -11.02
CA GLU A 452 -57.61 -2.14 -11.46
C GLU A 452 -56.15 -1.89 -10.98
N MET A 453 -55.32 -1.53 -11.97
CA MET A 453 -54.47 -0.32 -12.09
C MET A 453 -53.85 0.31 -10.83
N VAL A 454 -52.51 0.19 -10.74
CA VAL A 454 -51.61 1.24 -10.24
C VAL A 454 -50.47 1.40 -11.25
N ASP A 455 -50.34 2.62 -11.79
CA ASP A 455 -49.33 3.06 -12.74
C ASP A 455 -47.96 3.22 -12.04
N THR A 456 -47.03 2.31 -12.32
CA THR A 456 -45.60 2.46 -12.00
C THR A 456 -44.78 1.83 -13.13
N ARG A 457 -43.94 2.64 -13.77
CA ARG A 457 -43.07 2.29 -14.91
C ARG A 457 -41.87 1.46 -14.47
N ASP A 458 -42.09 0.19 -14.12
CA ASP A 458 -41.01 -0.79 -14.00
C ASP A 458 -40.92 -1.61 -15.30
N THR A 459 -39.88 -1.35 -16.10
CA THR A 459 -39.59 -2.07 -17.34
C THR A 459 -39.26 -3.54 -17.03
N GLN A 460 -40.14 -4.44 -17.44
CA GLN A 460 -40.01 -5.89 -17.24
C GLN A 460 -38.84 -6.47 -18.05
N THR A 461 -38.07 -7.38 -17.43
CA THR A 461 -37.07 -8.21 -18.11
C THR A 461 -37.80 -9.33 -18.88
N ILE A 462 -37.56 -9.43 -20.19
CA ILE A 462 -38.15 -10.48 -21.05
C ILE A 462 -37.43 -11.81 -20.79
N ALA A 463 -38.14 -12.95 -20.95
CA ALA A 463 -37.54 -14.28 -20.90
C ALA A 463 -36.39 -14.42 -21.92
N GLY A 464 -35.34 -15.19 -21.57
CA GLY A 464 -34.10 -15.27 -22.35
C GLY A 464 -34.30 -15.71 -23.81
N ASP A 465 -35.24 -16.61 -24.07
CA ASP A 465 -35.49 -17.17 -25.40
C ASP A 465 -36.21 -16.18 -26.34
N ASP A 466 -37.15 -15.40 -25.81
CA ASP A 466 -37.87 -14.36 -26.56
C ASP A 466 -36.92 -13.21 -26.93
N TRP A 467 -36.01 -12.84 -26.02
CA TRP A 467 -34.99 -11.83 -26.30
C TRP A 467 -34.00 -12.28 -27.37
N ASN A 468 -33.55 -13.53 -27.33
CA ASN A 468 -32.64 -14.08 -28.33
C ASN A 468 -33.26 -14.09 -29.72
N SER A 469 -34.56 -14.41 -29.79
CA SER A 469 -35.33 -14.41 -31.03
C SER A 469 -35.51 -12.99 -31.59
N LEU A 470 -35.83 -12.01 -30.73
CA LEU A 470 -35.90 -10.58 -31.11
C LEU A 470 -34.55 -10.04 -31.57
N SER A 471 -33.48 -10.36 -30.85
CA SER A 471 -32.11 -9.96 -31.19
C SER A 471 -31.72 -10.50 -32.58
N SER A 472 -31.96 -11.78 -32.85
CA SER A 472 -31.71 -12.40 -34.17
C SER A 472 -32.52 -11.76 -35.29
N ALA A 473 -33.81 -11.45 -35.04
CA ALA A 473 -34.67 -10.77 -36.01
C ALA A 473 -34.19 -9.35 -36.35
N VAL A 474 -33.74 -8.59 -35.34
CA VAL A 474 -33.16 -7.26 -35.51
C VAL A 474 -31.83 -7.31 -36.28
N GLN A 475 -30.94 -8.24 -35.93
CA GLN A 475 -29.64 -8.41 -36.60
C GLN A 475 -29.79 -8.82 -38.07
N THR A 476 -30.79 -9.65 -38.39
CA THR A 476 -31.09 -10.09 -39.76
C THR A 476 -31.96 -9.10 -40.55
N GLY A 477 -32.59 -8.13 -39.87
CA GLY A 477 -33.47 -7.15 -40.49
C GLY A 477 -34.83 -7.73 -40.93
N ASN A 478 -35.30 -8.79 -40.26
CA ASN A 478 -36.55 -9.45 -40.61
C ASN A 478 -37.76 -8.74 -39.98
N PHE A 479 -38.30 -7.76 -40.69
CA PHE A 479 -39.43 -6.94 -40.25
C PHE A 479 -40.68 -7.74 -39.89
N ALA A 480 -40.93 -8.86 -40.56
CA ALA A 480 -42.11 -9.69 -40.30
C ALA A 480 -42.05 -10.31 -38.90
N ILE A 481 -40.88 -10.79 -38.48
CA ILE A 481 -40.67 -11.37 -37.14
C ILE A 481 -40.69 -10.28 -36.07
N ILE A 482 -40.09 -9.11 -36.35
CA ILE A 482 -40.14 -7.96 -35.43
C ILE A 482 -41.60 -7.48 -35.24
N GLU A 483 -42.39 -7.41 -36.31
CA GLU A 483 -43.80 -7.01 -36.26
C GLU A 483 -44.66 -8.02 -35.50
N ASP A 484 -44.46 -9.31 -35.75
CA ASP A 484 -45.19 -10.39 -35.09
C ASP A 484 -44.89 -10.37 -33.57
N MET A 485 -43.62 -10.26 -33.19
CA MET A 485 -43.18 -10.16 -31.78
C MET A 485 -43.74 -8.94 -31.06
N LEU A 486 -43.75 -7.77 -31.70
CA LEU A 486 -44.36 -6.55 -31.13
C LEU A 486 -45.88 -6.69 -30.99
N SER A 487 -46.54 -7.47 -31.87
CA SER A 487 -47.98 -7.74 -31.78
C SER A 487 -48.36 -8.65 -30.60
N TYR A 488 -47.43 -9.51 -30.16
CA TYR A 488 -47.55 -10.35 -28.97
C TYR A 488 -47.34 -9.59 -27.65
N GLY A 489 -47.14 -8.27 -27.69
CA GLY A 489 -47.05 -7.42 -26.49
C GLY A 489 -45.65 -7.32 -25.89
N ILE A 490 -44.60 -7.71 -26.64
CA ILE A 490 -43.21 -7.46 -26.25
C ILE A 490 -42.96 -5.95 -26.20
N ASP A 491 -42.45 -5.46 -25.07
CA ASP A 491 -42.03 -4.07 -24.93
C ASP A 491 -40.86 -3.77 -25.88
N ILE A 492 -41.07 -2.84 -26.82
CA ILE A 492 -40.08 -2.39 -27.81
C ILE A 492 -38.81 -1.81 -27.15
N ASN A 493 -38.93 -1.36 -25.90
CA ASN A 493 -37.88 -0.75 -25.10
C ASN A 493 -37.29 -1.70 -24.04
N ALA A 494 -37.68 -2.97 -24.07
CA ALA A 494 -37.10 -3.96 -23.18
C ALA A 494 -35.58 -4.05 -23.36
N LYS A 495 -34.93 -4.48 -22.28
CA LYS A 495 -33.48 -4.55 -22.18
C LYS A 495 -33.02 -5.99 -22.03
N ASN A 496 -31.90 -6.31 -22.69
CA ASN A 496 -31.17 -7.56 -22.45
C ASN A 496 -30.41 -7.53 -21.11
N ASN A 497 -29.70 -8.61 -20.80
CA ASN A 497 -28.84 -8.70 -19.60
C ASN A 497 -27.76 -7.60 -19.53
N ASP A 498 -27.30 -7.10 -20.69
CA ASP A 498 -26.33 -5.98 -20.79
C ASP A 498 -27.00 -4.59 -20.78
N GLY A 499 -28.33 -4.55 -20.73
CA GLY A 499 -29.13 -3.33 -20.72
C GLY A 499 -29.45 -2.78 -22.11
N ASN A 500 -29.03 -3.45 -23.18
CA ASN A 500 -29.21 -3.02 -24.56
C ASN A 500 -30.66 -3.19 -25.01
N THR A 501 -31.19 -2.20 -25.72
CA THR A 501 -32.49 -2.27 -26.39
C THR A 501 -32.38 -2.82 -27.81
N ALA A 502 -33.50 -3.24 -28.39
CA ALA A 502 -33.57 -3.62 -29.80
C ALA A 502 -33.04 -2.50 -30.74
N LEU A 503 -33.24 -1.24 -30.36
CA LEU A 503 -32.74 -0.09 -31.11
C LEU A 503 -31.21 0.06 -31.05
N ILE A 504 -30.59 -0.19 -29.88
CA ILE A 504 -29.12 -0.21 -29.73
C ILE A 504 -28.52 -1.30 -30.63
N LEU A 505 -29.12 -2.49 -30.65
CA LEU A 505 -28.68 -3.62 -31.50
C LEU A 505 -28.89 -3.35 -33.00
N ALA A 506 -29.99 -2.69 -33.38
CA ALA A 506 -30.23 -2.29 -34.76
C ALA A 506 -29.19 -1.26 -35.24
N ALA A 507 -28.84 -0.30 -34.37
CA ALA A 507 -27.80 0.68 -34.65
C ALA A 507 -26.40 0.03 -34.72
N SER A 508 -26.11 -0.96 -33.86
CA SER A 508 -24.83 -1.67 -33.83
C SER A 508 -24.58 -2.60 -35.02
N THR A 509 -25.62 -2.95 -35.76
CA THR A 509 -25.53 -3.81 -36.94
C THR A 509 -25.66 -3.04 -38.25
N GLY A 510 -25.73 -1.71 -38.16
CA GLY A 510 -25.91 -0.82 -39.32
C GLY A 510 -27.20 -1.04 -40.10
N LYS A 511 -28.21 -1.69 -39.50
CA LYS A 511 -29.49 -1.99 -40.19
C LYS A 511 -30.41 -0.78 -40.16
N ARG A 512 -30.14 0.17 -41.05
CA ARG A 512 -30.88 1.44 -41.16
C ARG A 512 -32.40 1.25 -41.21
N ASP A 513 -32.87 0.30 -42.00
CA ASP A 513 -34.32 0.09 -42.17
C ASP A 513 -34.95 -0.48 -40.89
N ALA A 514 -34.23 -1.32 -40.13
CA ALA A 514 -34.63 -1.78 -38.80
C ALA A 514 -34.64 -0.64 -37.78
N VAL A 515 -33.63 0.23 -37.78
CA VAL A 515 -33.61 1.44 -36.94
C VAL A 515 -34.81 2.34 -37.25
N ASN A 516 -35.08 2.62 -38.52
CA ASN A 516 -36.21 3.45 -38.95
C ASN A 516 -37.55 2.83 -38.53
N TYR A 517 -37.69 1.51 -38.71
CA TYR A 517 -38.90 0.79 -38.34
C TYR A 517 -39.15 0.82 -36.84
N LEU A 518 -38.14 0.50 -36.02
CA LEU A 518 -38.23 0.54 -34.56
C LEU A 518 -38.56 1.96 -34.06
N LEU A 519 -37.89 2.98 -34.61
CA LEU A 519 -38.16 4.38 -34.30
C LEU A 519 -39.54 4.87 -34.76
N HIS A 520 -40.15 4.25 -35.78
CA HIS A 520 -41.51 4.54 -36.22
C HIS A 520 -42.56 3.86 -35.33
N LYS A 521 -42.26 2.66 -34.83
CA LYS A 521 -43.10 1.90 -33.89
C LYS A 521 -43.01 2.39 -32.43
N GLY A 522 -42.20 3.42 -32.16
CA GLY A 522 -42.14 4.08 -30.85
C GLY A 522 -40.98 3.66 -29.94
N ALA A 523 -39.92 3.05 -30.49
CA ALA A 523 -38.69 2.81 -29.75
C ALA A 523 -38.09 4.13 -29.24
N ASP A 524 -37.73 4.17 -27.97
CA ASP A 524 -37.18 5.34 -27.31
C ASP A 524 -35.65 5.39 -27.49
N PRO A 525 -35.11 6.37 -28.24
CA PRO A 525 -33.67 6.50 -28.48
C PRO A 525 -32.89 7.06 -27.29
N PHE A 526 -33.56 7.53 -26.23
CA PHE A 526 -32.92 8.06 -25.00
C PHE A 526 -32.57 6.95 -24.00
N ILE A 527 -33.04 5.72 -24.23
CA ILE A 527 -32.72 4.58 -23.37
C ILE A 527 -31.30 4.09 -23.66
N VAL A 528 -30.51 3.99 -22.60
CA VAL A 528 -29.11 3.55 -22.62
C VAL A 528 -28.93 2.17 -21.98
N SER A 529 -27.82 1.52 -22.33
CA SER A 529 -27.37 0.26 -21.71
C SER A 529 -27.02 0.40 -20.22
N HIS A 530 -26.71 -0.69 -19.53
CA HIS A 530 -26.17 -0.62 -18.15
C HIS A 530 -24.84 0.16 -18.08
N SER A 531 -24.10 0.20 -19.18
CA SER A 531 -22.86 0.98 -19.34
C SER A 531 -23.09 2.39 -19.90
N GLY A 532 -24.34 2.86 -19.95
CA GLY A 532 -24.66 4.21 -20.41
C GLY A 532 -24.52 4.41 -21.93
N ILE A 533 -24.31 3.34 -22.69
CA ILE A 533 -24.15 3.39 -24.15
C ILE A 533 -25.51 3.70 -24.79
N SER A 534 -25.55 4.72 -25.65
CA SER A 534 -26.74 5.09 -26.44
C SER A 534 -26.66 4.53 -27.87
N PRO A 535 -27.79 4.45 -28.60
CA PRO A 535 -27.77 4.07 -30.02
C PRO A 535 -26.85 4.97 -30.87
N LEU A 536 -26.65 6.23 -30.47
CA LEU A 536 -25.79 7.19 -31.15
C LEU A 536 -24.29 6.84 -31.02
N HIS A 537 -23.86 6.32 -29.86
CA HIS A 537 -22.48 5.86 -29.67
C HIS A 537 -22.15 4.72 -30.63
N VAL A 538 -23.03 3.71 -30.70
CA VAL A 538 -22.77 2.53 -31.52
C VAL A 538 -22.90 2.84 -33.02
N ALA A 539 -23.85 3.69 -33.41
CA ALA A 539 -23.93 4.17 -34.80
C ALA A 539 -22.66 4.93 -35.24
N SER A 540 -22.00 5.63 -34.32
CA SER A 540 -20.76 6.39 -34.58
C SER A 540 -19.53 5.48 -34.71
N MET A 541 -19.54 4.29 -34.11
CA MET A 541 -18.50 3.27 -34.26
C MET A 541 -18.46 2.66 -35.66
N ASP A 542 -19.61 2.57 -36.32
CA ASP A 542 -19.79 1.87 -37.60
C ASP A 542 -19.80 2.79 -38.83
N ASP A 543 -19.52 4.09 -38.67
CA ASP A 543 -19.54 5.13 -39.73
C ASP A 543 -20.90 5.34 -40.41
N ASN A 544 -22.00 4.92 -39.76
CA ASN A 544 -23.33 4.96 -40.37
C ASN A 544 -23.98 6.35 -40.24
N VAL A 545 -23.47 7.34 -40.97
CA VAL A 545 -23.94 8.74 -40.93
C VAL A 545 -25.46 8.89 -41.06
N THR A 546 -26.11 8.07 -41.89
CA THR A 546 -27.58 8.09 -42.06
C THR A 546 -28.33 7.69 -40.79
N ILE A 547 -27.80 6.74 -40.01
CA ILE A 547 -28.37 6.34 -38.72
C ILE A 547 -28.09 7.43 -37.68
N ILE A 548 -26.88 8.00 -37.67
CA ILE A 548 -26.53 9.13 -36.80
C ILE A 548 -27.46 10.33 -37.07
N GLU A 549 -27.72 10.66 -38.34
CA GLU A 549 -28.67 11.69 -38.75
C GLU A 549 -30.10 11.41 -38.28
N THR A 550 -30.57 10.18 -38.49
CA THR A 550 -31.90 9.76 -38.07
C THR A 550 -32.06 9.88 -36.55
N LEU A 551 -31.07 9.42 -35.78
CA LEU A 551 -31.08 9.48 -34.32
C LEU A 551 -31.01 10.93 -33.82
N MET A 552 -30.12 11.77 -34.36
CA MET A 552 -30.03 13.18 -33.96
C MET A 552 -31.27 13.99 -34.33
N SER A 553 -32.00 13.63 -35.40
CA SER A 553 -33.29 14.27 -35.73
C SER A 553 -34.35 14.09 -34.63
N ARG A 554 -34.16 13.11 -33.72
CA ARG A 554 -35.03 12.87 -32.56
C ARG A 554 -34.65 13.70 -31.32
N GLY A 555 -33.67 14.60 -31.44
CA GLY A 555 -33.25 15.50 -30.36
C GLY A 555 -32.25 14.87 -29.38
N LEU A 556 -31.52 13.83 -29.80
CA LEU A 556 -30.38 13.34 -29.01
C LEU A 556 -29.30 14.42 -28.97
N ASP A 557 -28.75 14.63 -27.78
CA ASP A 557 -27.56 15.46 -27.62
C ASP A 557 -26.39 14.82 -28.38
N VAL A 558 -25.64 15.64 -29.12
CA VAL A 558 -24.49 15.19 -29.91
C VAL A 558 -23.32 14.76 -29.01
N ASP A 559 -23.27 15.33 -27.80
CA ASP A 559 -22.22 15.14 -26.80
C ASP A 559 -22.67 14.23 -25.63
N LEU A 560 -23.64 13.35 -25.88
CA LEU A 560 -24.06 12.32 -24.92
C LEU A 560 -22.84 11.57 -24.39
N LYS A 561 -22.82 11.33 -23.09
CA LYS A 561 -21.73 10.60 -22.43
C LYS A 561 -22.19 9.22 -22.01
N ASP A 562 -21.38 8.21 -22.30
CA ASP A 562 -21.52 6.88 -21.70
C ASP A 562 -21.13 6.89 -20.21
N SER A 563 -21.24 5.75 -19.52
CA SER A 563 -20.84 5.63 -18.10
C SER A 563 -19.34 5.86 -17.87
N GLY A 564 -18.51 5.85 -18.91
CA GLY A 564 -17.09 6.19 -18.89
C GLY A 564 -16.81 7.67 -19.23
N GLY A 565 -17.84 8.45 -19.57
CA GLY A 565 -17.71 9.85 -19.97
C GLY A 565 -17.37 10.05 -21.46
N SER A 566 -17.32 9.00 -22.26
CA SER A 566 -16.94 9.07 -23.68
C SER A 566 -18.11 9.54 -24.53
N THR A 567 -17.84 10.32 -25.58
CA THR A 567 -18.87 10.83 -26.50
C THR A 567 -18.93 10.03 -27.80
N PRO A 568 -20.01 10.13 -28.60
CA PRO A 568 -20.08 9.52 -29.94
C PRO A 568 -18.90 9.94 -30.83
N LEU A 569 -18.41 11.18 -30.69
CA LEU A 569 -17.25 11.67 -31.42
C LEU A 569 -15.95 10.95 -31.02
N MET A 570 -15.75 10.65 -29.73
CA MET A 570 -14.60 9.84 -29.27
C MET A 570 -14.66 8.42 -29.82
N TRP A 571 -15.83 7.80 -29.86
CA TRP A 571 -16.03 6.47 -30.45
C TRP A 571 -15.71 6.47 -31.95
N ALA A 572 -16.20 7.46 -32.70
CA ALA A 572 -15.88 7.62 -34.12
C ALA A 572 -14.38 7.85 -34.35
N ALA A 573 -13.74 8.67 -33.53
CA ALA A 573 -12.31 8.97 -33.60
C ALA A 573 -11.43 7.75 -33.27
N ALA A 574 -11.83 6.93 -32.30
CA ALA A 574 -11.12 5.70 -31.92
C ALA A 574 -11.16 4.60 -32.99
N CYS A 575 -12.14 4.65 -33.91
CA CYS A 575 -12.41 3.60 -34.90
C CYS A 575 -12.13 4.00 -36.35
N ASP A 576 -11.45 5.13 -36.59
CA ASP A 576 -11.14 5.69 -37.92
C ASP A 576 -12.37 6.05 -38.77
N LYS A 577 -13.45 6.53 -38.14
CA LYS A 577 -14.72 6.80 -38.84
C LYS A 577 -14.83 8.26 -39.28
N ILE A 578 -14.13 8.59 -40.36
CA ILE A 578 -13.98 9.97 -40.82
C ILE A 578 -15.30 10.63 -41.23
N GLU A 579 -16.26 9.89 -41.80
CA GLU A 579 -17.55 10.45 -42.21
C GLU A 579 -18.40 10.79 -40.99
N ALA A 580 -18.48 9.87 -40.02
CA ALA A 580 -19.11 10.11 -38.73
C ALA A 580 -18.44 11.27 -37.96
N VAL A 581 -17.11 11.32 -37.90
CA VAL A 581 -16.37 12.44 -37.29
C VAL A 581 -16.74 13.77 -37.95
N ASN A 582 -16.69 13.85 -39.28
CA ASN A 582 -17.03 15.07 -40.01
C ASN A 582 -18.48 15.49 -39.71
N TYR A 583 -19.41 14.55 -39.79
CA TYR A 583 -20.82 14.84 -39.58
C TYR A 583 -21.12 15.29 -38.14
N LEU A 584 -20.58 14.60 -37.13
CA LEU A 584 -20.74 14.97 -35.71
C LEU A 584 -20.15 16.37 -35.43
N LEU A 585 -18.94 16.65 -35.95
CA LEU A 585 -18.33 17.97 -35.81
C LEU A 585 -19.13 19.06 -36.51
N ASP A 586 -19.71 18.80 -37.68
CA ASP A 586 -20.56 19.77 -38.40
C ASP A 586 -21.90 20.00 -37.69
N LYS A 587 -22.36 19.05 -36.88
CA LYS A 587 -23.53 19.18 -35.99
C LYS A 587 -23.22 19.80 -34.63
N GLY A 588 -21.97 20.20 -34.40
CA GLY A 588 -21.56 20.95 -33.22
C GLY A 588 -21.07 20.09 -32.05
N ALA A 589 -20.68 18.83 -32.29
CA ALA A 589 -19.98 18.02 -31.28
C ALA A 589 -18.76 18.77 -30.74
N ASP A 590 -18.57 18.76 -29.42
CA ASP A 590 -17.42 19.39 -28.77
C ASP A 590 -16.23 18.41 -28.61
N PRO A 591 -15.20 18.52 -29.46
CA PRO A 591 -13.99 17.71 -29.35
C PRO A 591 -13.15 17.96 -28.09
N CYS A 592 -13.44 19.01 -27.29
CA CYS A 592 -12.73 19.30 -26.04
C CYS A 592 -13.24 18.51 -24.85
N ILE A 593 -14.38 17.82 -24.98
CA ILE A 593 -14.94 16.99 -23.93
C ILE A 593 -13.93 15.91 -23.54
N ARG A 594 -13.93 15.58 -22.25
CA ARG A 594 -13.04 14.60 -21.65
C ARG A 594 -13.82 13.46 -21.03
N ASP A 595 -13.33 12.24 -21.25
CA ASP A 595 -13.80 11.04 -20.56
C ASP A 595 -13.32 11.03 -19.09
N GLN A 596 -13.68 9.99 -18.32
CA GLN A 596 -13.24 9.85 -16.92
C GLN A 596 -11.72 9.71 -16.76
N SER A 597 -11.02 9.27 -17.81
CA SER A 597 -9.56 9.22 -17.85
C SER A 597 -8.92 10.54 -18.32
N GLY A 598 -9.73 11.58 -18.53
CA GLY A 598 -9.31 12.89 -18.98
C GLY A 598 -8.96 12.95 -20.47
N ARG A 599 -9.19 11.89 -21.24
CA ARG A 599 -8.88 11.80 -22.68
C ARG A 599 -9.97 12.48 -23.51
N ASN A 600 -9.56 13.10 -24.61
CA ASN A 600 -10.47 13.68 -25.61
C ASN A 600 -10.33 12.93 -26.96
N SER A 601 -11.14 13.28 -27.96
CA SER A 601 -11.12 12.63 -29.28
C SER A 601 -9.76 12.68 -29.99
N LEU A 602 -8.90 13.65 -29.68
CA LEU A 602 -7.55 13.76 -30.23
C LEU A 602 -6.61 12.69 -29.65
N HIS A 603 -6.77 12.30 -28.39
CA HIS A 603 -6.03 11.20 -27.78
C HIS A 603 -6.37 9.88 -28.47
N ASP A 604 -7.66 9.60 -28.66
CA ASP A 604 -8.12 8.36 -29.30
C ASP A 604 -7.67 8.28 -30.77
N ALA A 605 -7.78 9.38 -31.52
CA ALA A 605 -7.28 9.45 -32.89
C ALA A 605 -5.75 9.27 -32.98
N SER A 606 -5.00 9.82 -32.02
CA SER A 606 -3.54 9.72 -31.96
C SER A 606 -3.06 8.32 -31.57
N GLN A 607 -3.79 7.62 -30.70
CA GLN A 607 -3.55 6.21 -30.39
C GLN A 607 -3.70 5.32 -31.63
N GLY A 608 -4.75 5.56 -32.43
CA GLY A 608 -4.99 4.84 -33.70
C GLY A 608 -4.01 5.22 -34.81
N GLY A 609 -3.50 6.45 -34.79
CA GLY A 609 -2.62 7.03 -35.81
C GLY A 609 -3.38 7.65 -36.99
N TYR A 610 -4.63 8.06 -36.78
CA TYR A 610 -5.54 8.52 -37.84
C TYR A 610 -5.29 9.99 -38.18
N VAL A 611 -4.28 10.26 -39.01
CA VAL A 611 -3.81 11.62 -39.33
C VAL A 611 -4.92 12.53 -39.89
N THR A 612 -5.81 12.00 -40.71
CA THR A 612 -6.95 12.74 -41.28
C THR A 612 -7.95 13.20 -40.22
N ILE A 613 -8.23 12.35 -39.23
CA ILE A 613 -9.09 12.69 -38.08
C ILE A 613 -8.37 13.69 -37.17
N ILE A 614 -7.08 13.48 -36.90
CA ILE A 614 -6.23 14.42 -36.14
C ILE A 614 -6.26 15.81 -36.78
N GLU A 615 -6.08 15.89 -38.10
CA GLU A 615 -6.17 17.14 -38.88
C GLU A 615 -7.53 17.81 -38.71
N LYS A 616 -8.62 17.04 -38.87
CA LYS A 616 -9.98 17.57 -38.75
C LYS A 616 -10.26 18.09 -37.34
N LEU A 617 -9.86 17.35 -36.30
CA LEU A 617 -10.03 17.74 -34.91
C LEU A 617 -9.21 19.01 -34.58
N MET A 618 -7.96 19.09 -35.03
CA MET A 618 -7.13 20.28 -34.81
C MET A 618 -7.63 21.52 -35.57
N SER A 619 -8.28 21.35 -36.73
CA SER A 619 -8.91 22.48 -37.44
C SER A 619 -10.01 23.18 -36.64
N ARG A 620 -10.53 22.53 -35.59
CA ARG A 620 -11.54 23.08 -34.67
C ARG A 620 -10.94 23.78 -33.43
N GLY A 621 -9.62 24.03 -33.42
CA GLY A 621 -8.95 24.78 -32.36
C GLY A 621 -8.59 23.94 -31.13
N LEU A 622 -8.48 22.62 -31.28
CA LEU A 622 -8.02 21.75 -30.21
C LEU A 622 -6.57 22.04 -29.84
N ASP A 623 -6.31 22.05 -28.54
CA ASP A 623 -4.96 22.08 -28.01
C ASP A 623 -4.24 20.77 -28.35
N VAL A 624 -3.18 20.89 -29.16
CA VAL A 624 -2.33 19.78 -29.61
C VAL A 624 -1.66 19.07 -28.45
N ASP A 625 -1.41 19.80 -27.35
CA ASP A 625 -0.74 19.32 -26.14
C ASP A 625 -1.72 19.08 -24.98
N SER A 626 -3.02 18.91 -25.31
CA SER A 626 -4.05 18.58 -24.32
C SER A 626 -3.66 17.33 -23.53
N LYS A 627 -3.60 17.43 -22.20
CA LYS A 627 -3.13 16.33 -21.34
C LYS A 627 -4.27 15.50 -20.80
N ASP A 628 -4.18 14.17 -20.78
CA ASP A 628 -5.12 13.31 -20.07
C ASP A 628 -4.98 13.40 -18.53
N SER A 629 -5.77 12.64 -17.75
CA SER A 629 -5.69 12.65 -16.28
C SER A 629 -4.35 12.18 -15.74
N GLY A 630 -3.53 11.48 -16.54
CA GLY A 630 -2.16 11.09 -16.20
C GLY A 630 -1.11 12.09 -16.68
N GLY A 631 -1.50 13.18 -17.33
CA GLY A 631 -0.59 14.17 -17.89
C GLY A 631 -0.04 13.83 -19.28
N ARG A 632 -0.54 12.77 -19.94
CA ARG A 632 -0.03 12.32 -21.25
C ARG A 632 -0.67 13.11 -22.38
N THR A 633 0.14 13.49 -23.38
CA THR A 633 -0.32 14.22 -24.57
C THR A 633 -0.68 13.26 -25.72
N PRO A 634 -1.45 13.70 -26.73
CA PRO A 634 -1.76 12.88 -27.90
C PRO A 634 -0.50 12.43 -28.64
N LEU A 635 0.54 13.26 -28.66
CA LEU A 635 1.86 12.92 -29.19
C LEU A 635 2.51 11.73 -28.46
N MET A 636 2.41 11.66 -27.13
CA MET A 636 2.88 10.50 -26.35
C MET A 636 2.11 9.23 -26.68
N TRP A 637 0.80 9.32 -26.89
CA TRP A 637 -0.02 8.19 -27.34
C TRP A 637 0.41 7.71 -28.74
N ALA A 638 0.57 8.62 -29.70
CA ALA A 638 1.04 8.26 -31.04
C ALA A 638 2.42 7.58 -31.01
N ALA A 639 3.35 8.08 -30.18
CA ALA A 639 4.68 7.49 -30.04
C ALA A 639 4.65 6.11 -29.35
N ALA A 640 3.86 5.95 -28.28
CA ALA A 640 3.71 4.68 -27.56
C ALA A 640 3.14 3.55 -28.42
N TYR A 641 2.30 3.89 -29.39
CA TYR A 641 1.70 2.94 -30.34
C TYR A 641 2.44 2.88 -31.68
N GLY A 642 3.61 3.52 -31.80
CA GLY A 642 4.49 3.44 -32.96
C GLY A 642 3.95 4.12 -34.24
N LYS A 643 3.03 5.08 -34.11
CA LYS A 643 2.34 5.75 -35.22
C LYS A 643 3.16 6.90 -35.78
N ILE A 644 4.18 6.58 -36.60
CA ILE A 644 5.15 7.55 -37.13
C ILE A 644 4.51 8.74 -37.88
N GLU A 645 3.49 8.50 -38.70
CA GLU A 645 2.82 9.56 -39.47
C GLU A 645 2.08 10.55 -38.57
N ALA A 646 1.37 10.04 -37.55
CA ALA A 646 0.72 10.87 -36.55
C ALA A 646 1.73 11.63 -35.68
N VAL A 647 2.84 11.00 -35.30
CA VAL A 647 3.94 11.67 -34.58
C VAL A 647 4.52 12.82 -35.40
N ASN A 648 4.87 12.58 -36.66
CA ASN A 648 5.40 13.62 -37.54
C ASN A 648 4.40 14.75 -37.75
N TYR A 649 3.13 14.42 -38.00
CA TYR A 649 2.08 15.41 -38.19
C TYR A 649 1.87 16.27 -36.94
N LEU A 650 1.79 15.67 -35.75
CA LEU A 650 1.61 16.41 -34.48
C LEU A 650 2.82 17.31 -34.20
N LEU A 651 4.04 16.83 -34.44
CA LEU A 651 5.27 17.63 -34.30
C LEU A 651 5.31 18.81 -35.30
N ASP A 652 4.89 18.60 -36.55
CA ASP A 652 4.81 19.65 -37.57
C ASP A 652 3.74 20.71 -37.23
N LYS A 653 2.73 20.32 -36.43
CA LYS A 653 1.70 21.22 -35.89
C LYS A 653 2.07 21.88 -34.57
N GLY A 654 3.31 21.68 -34.11
CA GLY A 654 3.87 22.38 -32.96
C GLY A 654 3.65 21.69 -31.61
N ALA A 655 3.30 20.39 -31.59
CA ALA A 655 3.26 19.61 -30.35
C ALA A 655 4.62 19.63 -29.65
N ASP A 656 4.65 19.90 -28.34
CA ASP A 656 5.89 19.97 -27.57
C ASP A 656 6.38 18.56 -27.16
N PRO A 657 7.52 18.08 -27.70
CA PRO A 657 8.07 16.77 -27.32
C PRO A 657 8.70 16.75 -25.91
N CYS A 658 8.90 17.90 -25.28
CA CYS A 658 9.54 18.03 -23.97
C CYS A 658 8.57 17.82 -22.80
N ILE A 659 7.26 17.78 -23.07
CA ILE A 659 6.25 17.53 -22.05
C ILE A 659 6.53 16.17 -21.38
N ARG A 660 6.34 16.14 -20.06
CA ARG A 660 6.37 14.93 -19.25
C ARG A 660 5.00 14.69 -18.64
N ASP A 661 4.64 13.43 -18.50
CA ASP A 661 3.44 13.04 -17.78
C ASP A 661 3.65 13.14 -16.25
N GLN A 662 2.62 12.84 -15.46
CA GLN A 662 2.68 12.92 -14.00
C GLN A 662 3.71 11.97 -13.38
N SER A 663 4.05 10.88 -14.08
CA SER A 663 5.09 9.94 -13.68
C SER A 663 6.46 10.29 -14.27
N GLY A 664 6.63 11.51 -14.81
CA GLY A 664 7.89 11.96 -15.37
C GLY A 664 8.27 11.28 -16.69
N ILE A 665 7.39 10.48 -17.29
CA ILE A 665 7.61 9.82 -18.57
C ILE A 665 7.66 10.89 -19.66
N ASN A 666 8.71 10.88 -20.46
CA ASN A 666 8.84 11.75 -21.63
C ASN A 666 8.49 10.99 -22.93
N LEU A 667 8.54 11.71 -24.04
CA LEU A 667 8.23 11.15 -25.35
C LEU A 667 9.17 10.01 -25.78
N LEU A 668 10.43 10.02 -25.35
CA LEU A 668 11.40 8.97 -25.67
C LEU A 668 11.09 7.65 -24.94
N HIS A 669 10.61 7.71 -23.70
CA HIS A 669 10.10 6.54 -22.99
C HIS A 669 8.88 5.94 -23.71
N ALA A 670 7.93 6.79 -24.11
CA ALA A 670 6.77 6.37 -24.89
C ALA A 670 7.20 5.70 -26.21
N ALA A 671 8.08 6.33 -26.98
CA ALA A 671 8.61 5.74 -28.22
C ALA A 671 9.34 4.40 -27.98
N SER A 672 10.10 4.29 -26.87
CA SER A 672 10.83 3.08 -26.49
C SER A 672 9.91 1.92 -26.10
N ARG A 673 8.74 2.21 -25.51
CA ARG A 673 7.67 1.22 -25.30
C ARG A 673 7.12 0.69 -26.61
N GLY A 674 6.87 1.57 -27.58
CA GLY A 674 6.38 1.20 -28.91
C GLY A 674 7.42 0.42 -29.73
N GLY A 675 8.69 0.74 -29.54
CA GLY A 675 9.83 0.09 -30.20
C GLY A 675 10.11 0.59 -31.62
N ASN A 676 9.48 1.69 -32.04
CA ASN A 676 9.67 2.23 -33.39
C ASN A 676 10.96 3.08 -33.46
N VAL A 677 12.01 2.51 -34.05
CA VAL A 677 13.33 3.14 -34.17
C VAL A 677 13.30 4.48 -34.91
N THR A 678 12.47 4.64 -35.94
CA THR A 678 12.42 5.90 -36.70
C THR A 678 11.86 7.04 -35.85
N ILE A 679 10.91 6.75 -34.97
CA ILE A 679 10.41 7.72 -33.97
C ILE A 679 11.56 8.05 -33.00
N ILE A 680 12.24 7.05 -32.45
CA ILE A 680 13.36 7.25 -31.50
C ILE A 680 14.48 8.10 -32.14
N GLU A 681 14.86 7.82 -33.38
CA GLU A 681 15.83 8.61 -34.18
C GLU A 681 15.37 10.07 -34.36
N THR A 682 14.12 10.25 -34.77
CA THR A 682 13.50 11.55 -35.00
C THR A 682 13.39 12.38 -33.72
N LEU A 683 13.34 11.74 -32.55
CA LEU A 683 13.33 12.39 -31.24
C LEU A 683 14.74 12.70 -30.72
N MET A 684 15.68 11.76 -30.85
CA MET A 684 17.07 12.01 -30.43
C MET A 684 17.77 13.07 -31.27
N SER A 685 17.48 13.14 -32.58
CA SER A 685 17.95 14.23 -33.44
C SER A 685 17.42 15.62 -33.03
N ARG A 686 16.33 15.68 -32.27
CA ARG A 686 15.79 16.90 -31.66
C ARG A 686 16.37 17.20 -30.26
N GLY A 687 17.38 16.45 -29.82
CA GLY A 687 18.12 16.71 -28.58
C GLY A 687 17.49 16.14 -27.32
N LEU A 688 16.55 15.19 -27.41
CA LEU A 688 16.08 14.45 -26.24
C LEU A 688 17.22 13.59 -25.68
N ASP A 689 17.41 13.69 -24.36
CA ASP A 689 18.42 12.92 -23.63
C ASP A 689 18.07 11.41 -23.64
N VAL A 690 19.01 10.61 -24.15
CA VAL A 690 18.89 9.15 -24.31
C VAL A 690 18.70 8.42 -22.98
N ASP A 691 19.29 8.95 -21.90
CA ASP A 691 19.25 8.37 -20.55
C ASP A 691 18.36 9.17 -19.59
N SER A 692 17.46 9.97 -20.16
CA SER A 692 16.43 10.68 -19.41
C SER A 692 15.68 9.73 -18.48
N LYS A 693 15.44 10.15 -17.24
CA LYS A 693 14.78 9.31 -16.23
C LYS A 693 13.32 9.72 -16.01
N ASP A 694 12.45 8.72 -15.88
CA ASP A 694 11.11 8.91 -15.33
C ASP A 694 11.12 9.10 -13.80
N SER A 695 9.95 9.26 -13.18
CA SER A 695 9.80 9.46 -11.73
C SER A 695 10.31 8.30 -10.88
N GLU A 696 10.41 7.09 -11.45
CA GLU A 696 10.95 5.89 -10.81
C GLU A 696 12.45 5.71 -11.10
N GLY A 697 13.06 6.63 -11.87
CA GLY A 697 14.46 6.54 -12.26
C GLY A 697 14.74 5.63 -13.45
N ARG A 698 13.71 5.12 -14.15
CA ARG A 698 13.86 4.23 -15.30
C ARG A 698 14.24 5.02 -16.54
N THR A 699 15.08 4.46 -17.40
CA THR A 699 15.51 5.07 -18.67
C THR A 699 14.73 4.50 -19.87
N PRO A 700 14.72 5.16 -21.04
CA PRO A 700 14.11 4.64 -22.26
C PRO A 700 14.63 3.24 -22.64
N LEU A 701 15.92 2.98 -22.40
CA LEU A 701 16.52 1.66 -22.60
C LEU A 701 15.89 0.57 -21.70
N MET A 702 15.61 0.88 -20.43
CA MET A 702 14.93 -0.05 -19.52
C MET A 702 13.50 -0.34 -20.00
N TRP A 703 12.80 0.66 -20.54
CA TRP A 703 11.48 0.48 -21.13
C TRP A 703 11.55 -0.41 -22.37
N ALA A 704 12.45 -0.12 -23.33
CA ALA A 704 12.64 -0.95 -24.52
C ALA A 704 12.97 -2.41 -24.15
N ALA A 705 13.82 -2.61 -23.13
CA ALA A 705 14.18 -3.93 -22.61
C ALA A 705 13.00 -4.66 -21.94
N ALA A 706 12.22 -3.97 -21.10
CA ALA A 706 11.06 -4.54 -20.40
C ALA A 706 9.90 -4.93 -21.35
N TYR A 707 9.83 -4.31 -22.54
CA TYR A 707 8.80 -4.57 -23.55
C TYR A 707 9.33 -5.39 -24.75
N GLY A 708 10.54 -5.95 -24.66
CA GLY A 708 11.09 -6.87 -25.66
C GLY A 708 11.43 -6.23 -27.00
N LYS A 709 11.69 -4.91 -27.06
CA LYS A 709 11.91 -4.16 -28.31
C LYS A 709 13.39 -4.16 -28.73
N ILE A 710 13.86 -5.25 -29.33
CA ILE A 710 15.28 -5.46 -29.65
C ILE A 710 15.87 -4.38 -30.57
N GLU A 711 15.15 -3.94 -31.60
CA GLU A 711 15.64 -2.91 -32.52
C GLU A 711 15.82 -1.56 -31.82
N ALA A 712 14.87 -1.20 -30.94
CA ALA A 712 14.97 -0.02 -30.11
C ALA A 712 16.12 -0.13 -29.08
N VAL A 713 16.31 -1.29 -28.46
CA VAL A 713 17.45 -1.54 -27.55
C VAL A 713 18.78 -1.35 -28.28
N ASN A 714 18.96 -2.01 -29.44
CA ASN A 714 20.18 -1.90 -30.23
C ASN A 714 20.45 -0.44 -30.63
N TYR A 715 19.42 0.24 -31.14
CA TYR A 715 19.56 1.62 -31.56
C TYR A 715 19.89 2.57 -30.40
N LEU A 716 19.23 2.45 -29.25
CA LEU A 716 19.53 3.25 -28.06
C LEU A 716 20.96 3.00 -27.56
N LEU A 717 21.38 1.73 -27.50
CA LEU A 717 22.73 1.34 -27.10
C LEU A 717 23.82 1.83 -28.07
N ASP A 718 23.54 1.86 -29.37
CA ASP A 718 24.47 2.36 -30.39
C ASP A 718 24.56 3.90 -30.38
N ASN A 719 23.53 4.57 -29.85
CA ASN A 719 23.47 6.02 -29.67
C ASN A 719 23.80 6.48 -28.24
N GLY A 720 24.52 5.65 -27.48
CA GLY A 720 25.13 6.06 -26.21
C GLY A 720 24.28 5.87 -24.95
N ALA A 721 23.15 5.16 -25.01
CA ALA A 721 22.40 4.80 -23.80
C ALA A 721 23.24 3.95 -22.83
N GLU A 722 23.27 4.32 -21.56
CA GLU A 722 24.03 3.61 -20.53
C GLU A 722 23.21 2.45 -19.89
N PRO A 723 23.57 1.18 -20.15
CA PRO A 723 22.80 0.04 -19.65
C PRO A 723 22.96 -0.22 -18.14
N CYS A 724 23.98 0.36 -17.50
CA CYS A 724 24.30 0.15 -16.09
C CYS A 724 23.54 1.11 -15.15
N ILE A 725 22.81 2.10 -15.69
CA ILE A 725 21.97 2.99 -14.91
C ILE A 725 21.00 2.16 -14.08
N ARG A 726 20.70 2.64 -12.87
CA ARG A 726 19.78 2.00 -11.94
C ARG A 726 18.57 2.89 -11.68
N ASP A 727 17.40 2.27 -11.66
CA ASP A 727 16.17 2.90 -11.19
C ASP A 727 16.16 3.02 -9.65
N GLN A 728 15.10 3.58 -9.08
CA GLN A 728 14.97 3.77 -7.62
C GLN A 728 14.94 2.44 -6.84
N SER A 729 14.48 1.36 -7.48
CA SER A 729 14.54 0.01 -6.93
C SER A 729 15.90 -0.68 -7.16
N GLY A 730 16.89 0.04 -7.67
CA GLY A 730 18.23 -0.46 -7.93
C GLY A 730 18.34 -1.36 -9.16
N ARG A 731 17.30 -1.48 -9.99
CA ARG A 731 17.27 -2.33 -11.18
C ARG A 731 17.97 -1.65 -12.35
N ASN A 732 18.75 -2.41 -13.11
CA ASN A 732 19.34 -1.98 -14.38
C ASN A 732 18.58 -2.57 -15.58
N SER A 733 19.03 -2.26 -16.81
CA SER A 733 18.40 -2.76 -18.05
C SER A 733 18.40 -4.29 -18.16
N LEU A 734 19.34 -4.99 -17.52
CA LEU A 734 19.39 -6.46 -17.52
C LEU A 734 18.24 -7.05 -16.67
N HIS A 735 17.91 -6.45 -15.53
CA HIS A 735 16.73 -6.86 -14.74
C HIS A 735 15.44 -6.68 -15.54
N ALA A 736 15.31 -5.56 -16.26
CA ALA A 736 14.18 -5.28 -17.14
C ALA A 736 14.07 -6.31 -18.28
N ALA A 737 15.19 -6.64 -18.93
CA ALA A 737 15.23 -7.67 -19.98
C ALA A 737 14.88 -9.07 -19.45
N SER A 738 15.34 -9.42 -18.23
CA SER A 738 15.01 -10.69 -17.59
C SER A 738 13.55 -10.83 -17.19
N GLN A 739 12.85 -9.72 -16.94
CA GLN A 739 11.40 -9.73 -16.71
C GLN A 739 10.63 -10.14 -17.98
N ASP A 740 11.00 -9.61 -19.14
CA ASP A 740 10.38 -9.98 -20.43
C ASP A 740 10.79 -11.39 -20.87
N GLY A 741 12.07 -11.74 -20.67
CA GLY A 741 12.65 -13.03 -21.01
C GLY A 741 13.28 -13.09 -22.40
N ASN A 742 13.42 -11.97 -23.11
CA ASN A 742 14.05 -11.94 -24.41
C ASN A 742 15.58 -12.14 -24.33
N VAL A 743 16.02 -13.37 -24.64
CA VAL A 743 17.44 -13.78 -24.61
C VAL A 743 18.33 -12.90 -25.49
N THR A 744 17.84 -12.43 -26.63
CA THR A 744 18.65 -11.59 -27.54
C THR A 744 18.97 -10.23 -26.92
N ILE A 745 18.03 -9.65 -26.16
CA ILE A 745 18.24 -8.41 -25.42
C ILE A 745 19.20 -8.65 -24.25
N ILE A 746 19.01 -9.76 -23.52
CA ILE A 746 19.90 -10.16 -22.42
C ILE A 746 21.34 -10.36 -22.92
N GLU A 747 21.52 -11.04 -24.04
CA GLU A 747 22.81 -11.22 -24.72
C GLU A 747 23.45 -9.89 -25.11
N THR A 748 22.67 -9.02 -25.76
CA THR A 748 23.13 -7.71 -26.20
C THR A 748 23.58 -6.88 -25.00
N LEU A 749 22.81 -6.82 -23.92
CA LEU A 749 23.14 -6.08 -22.71
C LEU A 749 24.38 -6.65 -21.99
N MET A 750 24.52 -7.98 -21.90
CA MET A 750 25.71 -8.60 -21.31
C MET A 750 26.97 -8.38 -22.16
N SER A 751 26.84 -8.32 -23.49
CA SER A 751 27.96 -7.97 -24.39
C SER A 751 28.51 -6.56 -24.13
N ARG A 752 27.70 -5.68 -23.51
CA ARG A 752 28.09 -4.33 -23.06
C ARG A 752 28.69 -4.30 -21.65
N GLY A 753 29.05 -5.46 -21.09
CA GLY A 753 29.80 -5.58 -19.82
C GLY A 753 28.94 -5.53 -18.56
N LEU A 754 27.63 -5.78 -18.66
CA LEU A 754 26.77 -5.89 -17.48
C LEU A 754 27.09 -7.16 -16.70
N ASP A 755 27.17 -7.02 -15.38
CA ASP A 755 27.31 -8.13 -14.46
C ASP A 755 26.02 -8.99 -14.43
N VAL A 756 26.18 -10.27 -14.74
CA VAL A 756 25.11 -11.28 -14.76
C VAL A 756 24.43 -11.42 -13.40
N ASP A 757 25.18 -11.17 -12.32
CA ASP A 757 24.73 -11.27 -10.92
C ASP A 757 24.48 -9.91 -10.27
N SER A 758 24.33 -8.85 -11.09
CA SER A 758 23.99 -7.53 -10.60
C SER A 758 22.73 -7.59 -9.72
N LYS A 759 22.79 -6.99 -8.52
CA LYS A 759 21.69 -7.06 -7.53
C LYS A 759 20.87 -5.79 -7.53
N ASP A 760 19.55 -5.88 -7.49
CA ASP A 760 18.66 -4.75 -7.21
C ASP A 760 18.72 -4.29 -5.73
N SER A 761 17.96 -3.27 -5.35
CA SER A 761 17.87 -2.77 -3.97
C SER A 761 17.20 -3.76 -3.00
N GLY A 762 16.71 -4.92 -3.46
CA GLY A 762 16.28 -6.01 -2.57
C GLY A 762 17.30 -7.14 -2.48
N GLY A 763 18.40 -7.05 -3.25
CA GLY A 763 19.37 -8.12 -3.41
C GLY A 763 19.00 -9.17 -4.46
N ARG A 764 17.98 -8.94 -5.30
CA ARG A 764 17.56 -9.89 -6.34
C ARG A 764 18.44 -9.75 -7.58
N THR A 765 18.76 -10.88 -8.21
CA THR A 765 19.54 -10.93 -9.47
C THR A 765 18.64 -11.07 -10.69
N PRO A 766 19.13 -10.79 -11.91
CA PRO A 766 18.44 -11.05 -13.17
C PRO A 766 17.89 -12.49 -13.27
N LEU A 767 18.64 -13.48 -12.77
CA LEU A 767 18.20 -14.87 -12.71
C LEU A 767 16.94 -15.05 -11.85
N MET A 768 16.87 -14.40 -10.68
CA MET A 768 15.69 -14.46 -9.82
C MET A 768 14.47 -13.80 -10.49
N TRP A 769 14.67 -12.72 -11.25
CA TRP A 769 13.60 -12.10 -12.03
C TRP A 769 13.12 -13.03 -13.15
N ALA A 770 14.01 -13.58 -13.97
CA ALA A 770 13.64 -14.53 -15.02
C ALA A 770 12.90 -15.76 -14.46
N ALA A 771 13.35 -16.27 -13.31
CA ALA A 771 12.70 -17.38 -12.61
C ALA A 771 11.29 -17.03 -12.10
N ALA A 772 11.11 -15.88 -11.46
CA ALA A 772 9.81 -15.42 -10.95
C ALA A 772 8.78 -15.18 -12.06
N TYR A 773 9.22 -14.69 -13.22
CA TYR A 773 8.36 -14.44 -14.39
C TYR A 773 8.22 -15.65 -15.32
N GLY A 774 8.80 -16.80 -14.96
CA GLY A 774 8.62 -18.05 -15.70
C GLY A 774 9.34 -18.13 -17.05
N LYS A 775 10.41 -17.36 -17.24
CA LYS A 775 11.13 -17.21 -18.52
C LYS A 775 12.25 -18.23 -18.66
N ILE A 776 11.93 -19.45 -19.10
CA ILE A 776 12.86 -20.59 -19.12
C ILE A 776 14.08 -20.36 -20.03
N GLU A 777 13.90 -19.77 -21.22
CA GLU A 777 15.01 -19.50 -22.13
C GLU A 777 16.00 -18.49 -21.53
N ALA A 778 15.49 -17.45 -20.88
CA ALA A 778 16.30 -16.47 -20.16
C ALA A 778 17.01 -17.09 -18.96
N VAL A 779 16.34 -17.95 -18.19
CA VAL A 779 16.98 -18.69 -17.08
C VAL A 779 18.13 -19.54 -17.59
N ASN A 780 17.90 -20.39 -18.59
CA ASN A 780 18.93 -21.27 -19.15
C ASN A 780 20.12 -20.45 -19.68
N TYR A 781 19.85 -19.38 -20.42
CA TYR A 781 20.89 -18.52 -20.96
C TYR A 781 21.71 -17.82 -19.86
N LEU A 782 21.08 -17.30 -18.80
CA LEU A 782 21.79 -16.68 -17.68
C LEU A 782 22.66 -17.70 -16.94
N LEU A 783 22.17 -18.93 -16.76
CA LEU A 783 22.94 -20.03 -16.15
C LEU A 783 24.14 -20.45 -17.01
N ASP A 784 23.96 -20.56 -18.33
CA ASP A 784 25.04 -20.86 -19.28
C ASP A 784 26.12 -19.77 -19.28
N ARG A 785 25.74 -18.53 -18.94
CA ARG A 785 26.65 -17.37 -18.79
C ARG A 785 27.23 -17.23 -17.38
N GLY A 786 26.99 -18.20 -16.50
CA GLY A 786 27.62 -18.30 -15.18
C GLY A 786 26.92 -17.56 -14.05
N ALA A 787 25.61 -17.29 -14.16
CA ALA A 787 24.83 -16.71 -13.05
C ALA A 787 24.92 -17.57 -11.78
N ASP A 788 25.22 -16.95 -10.64
CA ASP A 788 25.37 -17.65 -9.36
C ASP A 788 24.01 -17.98 -8.72
N LEU A 789 23.72 -19.27 -8.67
CA LEU A 789 22.53 -19.86 -8.05
C LEU A 789 22.48 -19.71 -6.53
N CYS A 790 23.64 -19.55 -5.88
CA CYS A 790 23.77 -19.50 -4.43
C CYS A 790 23.43 -18.13 -3.85
N ILE A 791 23.28 -17.10 -4.70
CA ILE A 791 22.93 -15.76 -4.26
C ILE A 791 21.56 -15.79 -3.57
N ARG A 792 21.50 -15.09 -2.44
CA ARG A 792 20.27 -14.81 -1.71
C ARG A 792 20.07 -13.31 -1.63
N ASN A 793 18.81 -12.91 -1.72
CA ASN A 793 18.41 -11.54 -1.49
C ASN A 793 18.45 -11.22 0.02
N TRP A 794 18.11 -10.00 0.44
CA TRP A 794 18.19 -9.61 1.87
C TRP A 794 17.19 -10.34 2.77
N LEU A 795 16.13 -10.91 2.18
CA LEU A 795 15.16 -11.77 2.85
C LEU A 795 15.58 -13.25 2.83
N GLY A 796 16.79 -13.58 2.38
CA GLY A 796 17.28 -14.95 2.29
C GLY A 796 16.68 -15.76 1.13
N ILE A 797 15.88 -15.14 0.26
CA ILE A 797 15.20 -15.75 -0.88
C ILE A 797 16.25 -16.07 -1.97
N ASN A 798 16.20 -17.30 -2.50
CA ASN A 798 17.05 -17.78 -3.60
C ASN A 798 16.24 -17.93 -4.90
N SER A 799 16.91 -18.32 -6.00
CA SER A 799 16.27 -18.52 -7.31
C SER A 799 15.18 -19.61 -7.32
N LEU A 800 15.24 -20.61 -6.43
CA LEU A 800 14.24 -21.66 -6.32
C LEU A 800 12.93 -21.16 -5.70
N HIS A 801 13.01 -20.27 -4.70
CA HIS A 801 11.84 -19.58 -4.16
C HIS A 801 11.17 -18.70 -5.23
N ALA A 802 11.98 -17.94 -5.98
CA ALA A 802 11.49 -17.13 -7.09
C ALA A 802 10.79 -17.99 -8.17
N ALA A 803 11.40 -19.11 -8.58
CA ALA A 803 10.77 -20.04 -9.52
C ALA A 803 9.45 -20.62 -8.99
N SER A 804 9.38 -20.90 -7.68
CA SER A 804 8.19 -21.42 -7.01
C SER A 804 7.06 -20.38 -6.92
N GLN A 805 7.39 -19.10 -6.79
CA GLN A 805 6.44 -17.99 -6.90
C GLN A 805 5.82 -17.93 -8.32
N GLY A 806 6.64 -18.04 -9.36
CA GLY A 806 6.18 -18.07 -10.75
C GLY A 806 5.36 -19.31 -11.10
N GLY A 807 5.75 -20.46 -10.53
CA GLY A 807 5.08 -21.75 -10.68
C GLY A 807 5.53 -22.56 -11.90
N ASN A 808 6.61 -22.15 -12.59
CA ASN A 808 7.11 -22.87 -13.77
C ASN A 808 7.93 -24.09 -13.34
N VAL A 809 7.35 -25.28 -13.50
CA VAL A 809 7.95 -26.58 -13.12
C VAL A 809 9.28 -26.83 -13.82
N THR A 810 9.43 -26.44 -15.09
CA THR A 810 10.68 -26.67 -15.83
C THR A 810 11.84 -25.87 -15.25
N ILE A 811 11.59 -24.63 -14.80
CA ILE A 811 12.60 -23.81 -14.13
C ILE A 811 12.95 -24.42 -12.76
N ILE A 812 11.94 -24.85 -12.00
CA ILE A 812 12.14 -25.52 -10.71
C ILE A 812 13.02 -26.78 -10.91
N GLU A 813 12.71 -27.59 -11.91
CA GLU A 813 13.50 -28.77 -12.29
C GLU A 813 14.95 -28.43 -12.62
N THR A 814 15.17 -27.47 -13.52
CA THR A 814 16.52 -27.02 -13.90
C THR A 814 17.30 -26.56 -12.67
N LEU A 815 16.72 -25.69 -11.84
CA LEU A 815 17.38 -25.13 -10.66
C LEU A 815 17.70 -26.20 -9.61
N MET A 816 16.82 -27.18 -9.41
CA MET A 816 17.06 -28.31 -8.50
C MET A 816 18.13 -29.25 -9.03
N SER A 817 18.16 -29.50 -10.35
CA SER A 817 19.19 -30.34 -10.98
C SER A 817 20.61 -29.76 -10.82
N LEU A 818 20.71 -28.44 -10.64
CA LEU A 818 21.96 -27.71 -10.42
C LEU A 818 22.36 -27.61 -8.93
N GLY A 819 21.66 -28.30 -8.04
CA GLY A 819 22.07 -28.50 -6.64
C GLY A 819 21.35 -27.64 -5.60
N LEU A 820 20.31 -26.87 -5.97
CA LEU A 820 19.48 -26.18 -4.96
C LEU A 820 18.61 -27.18 -4.20
N HIS A 821 18.68 -27.12 -2.87
CA HIS A 821 17.92 -28.01 -1.99
C HIS A 821 16.42 -27.69 -2.03
N VAL A 822 15.57 -28.72 -2.14
CA VAL A 822 14.11 -28.59 -2.26
C VAL A 822 13.47 -27.85 -1.08
N ASP A 823 13.98 -28.07 0.13
CA ASP A 823 13.53 -27.42 1.37
C ASP A 823 14.46 -26.28 1.82
N SER A 824 15.11 -25.60 0.87
CA SER A 824 15.87 -24.39 1.20
C SER A 824 14.98 -23.40 1.96
N LYS A 825 15.44 -22.84 3.06
CA LYS A 825 14.68 -21.84 3.82
C LYS A 825 15.13 -20.42 3.47
N ASP A 826 14.19 -19.47 3.46
CA ASP A 826 14.50 -18.04 3.50
C ASP A 826 14.80 -17.56 4.94
N SER A 827 14.96 -16.25 5.14
CA SER A 827 15.29 -15.68 6.46
C SER A 827 14.19 -15.87 7.53
N ILE A 828 12.95 -16.13 7.12
CA ILE A 828 11.79 -16.36 8.02
C ILE A 828 11.52 -17.88 8.15
N GLY A 829 12.24 -18.72 7.42
CA GLY A 829 12.06 -20.16 7.45
C GLY A 829 11.08 -20.70 6.41
N ILE A 830 10.59 -19.86 5.49
CA ILE A 830 9.63 -20.26 4.46
C ILE A 830 10.36 -21.06 3.38
N THR A 831 9.75 -22.16 2.91
CA THR A 831 10.31 -23.05 1.87
C THR A 831 9.72 -22.77 0.48
N PRO A 832 10.36 -23.22 -0.62
CA PRO A 832 9.81 -23.10 -1.97
C PRO A 832 8.39 -23.69 -2.11
N LEU A 833 8.12 -24.80 -1.41
CA LEU A 833 6.79 -25.42 -1.36
C LEU A 833 5.74 -24.48 -0.76
N MET A 834 6.06 -23.76 0.31
CA MET A 834 5.17 -22.76 0.91
C MET A 834 4.92 -21.58 -0.03
N TRP A 835 5.95 -21.10 -0.74
CA TRP A 835 5.79 -20.04 -1.74
C TRP A 835 4.84 -20.46 -2.88
N ALA A 836 5.03 -21.67 -3.43
CA ALA A 836 4.16 -22.23 -4.45
C ALA A 836 2.71 -22.40 -3.93
N ALA A 837 2.56 -22.84 -2.68
CA ALA A 837 1.26 -23.00 -2.04
C ALA A 837 0.53 -21.65 -1.81
N ALA A 838 1.23 -20.63 -1.33
CA ALA A 838 0.71 -19.27 -1.14
C ALA A 838 0.22 -18.66 -2.46
N CYS A 839 1.01 -18.85 -3.53
CA CYS A 839 0.75 -18.30 -4.85
C CYS A 839 -0.25 -19.12 -5.69
N GLY A 840 -0.78 -20.22 -5.14
CA GLY A 840 -1.79 -21.05 -5.83
C GLY A 840 -1.24 -21.90 -6.99
N LYS A 841 0.06 -22.19 -7.02
CA LYS A 841 0.74 -22.88 -8.13
C LYS A 841 0.72 -24.40 -7.96
N ILE A 842 -0.41 -25.04 -8.29
CA ILE A 842 -0.63 -26.48 -8.06
C ILE A 842 0.39 -27.41 -8.74
N GLU A 843 0.82 -27.09 -9.97
CA GLU A 843 1.81 -27.91 -10.70
C GLU A 843 3.17 -27.88 -10.01
N ALA A 844 3.61 -26.70 -9.58
CA ALA A 844 4.85 -26.52 -8.80
C ALA A 844 4.76 -27.23 -7.44
N VAL A 845 3.63 -27.13 -6.73
CA VAL A 845 3.39 -27.86 -5.47
C VAL A 845 3.51 -29.37 -5.70
N ASN A 846 2.82 -29.93 -6.70
CA ASN A 846 2.88 -31.35 -7.01
C ASN A 846 4.29 -31.81 -7.36
N TYR A 847 5.01 -31.03 -8.18
CA TYR A 847 6.38 -31.34 -8.56
C TYR A 847 7.31 -31.35 -7.35
N LEU A 848 7.31 -30.30 -6.53
CA LEU A 848 8.14 -30.18 -5.32
C LEU A 848 7.86 -31.34 -4.34
N LEU A 849 6.59 -31.66 -4.10
CA LEU A 849 6.18 -32.79 -3.27
C LEU A 849 6.62 -34.15 -3.84
N ASN A 850 6.67 -34.31 -5.17
CA ASN A 850 7.15 -35.52 -5.81
C ASN A 850 8.68 -35.64 -5.76
N LYS A 851 9.39 -34.51 -5.69
CA LYS A 851 10.85 -34.45 -5.49
C LYS A 851 11.27 -34.49 -4.01
N GLY A 852 10.34 -34.72 -3.10
CA GLY A 852 10.62 -34.97 -1.69
C GLY A 852 10.59 -33.74 -0.79
N ALA A 853 10.00 -32.61 -1.22
CA ALA A 853 9.74 -31.48 -0.33
C ALA A 853 8.93 -31.92 0.89
N ASP A 854 9.34 -31.53 2.10
CA ASP A 854 8.62 -31.88 3.33
C ASP A 854 7.56 -30.81 3.67
N PRO A 855 6.26 -31.10 3.51
CA PRO A 855 5.19 -30.14 3.80
C PRO A 855 5.03 -29.81 5.29
N ARG A 856 5.66 -30.58 6.19
CA ARG A 856 5.57 -30.41 7.66
C ARG A 856 6.55 -29.40 8.21
N ILE A 857 7.55 -28.99 7.43
CA ILE A 857 8.47 -27.93 7.83
C ILE A 857 7.62 -26.69 8.15
N GLY A 858 7.89 -26.07 9.30
CA GLY A 858 7.32 -24.79 9.70
C GLY A 858 8.29 -23.65 9.45
N ASP A 859 7.74 -22.46 9.20
CA ASP A 859 8.47 -21.19 9.29
C ASP A 859 8.80 -20.85 10.77
N GLN A 860 9.39 -19.69 11.04
CA GLN A 860 9.70 -19.20 12.38
C GLN A 860 8.46 -19.05 13.29
N LEU A 861 7.28 -18.86 12.70
CA LEU A 861 6.01 -18.78 13.41
C LEU A 861 5.34 -20.15 13.58
N GLY A 862 5.96 -21.23 13.08
CA GLY A 862 5.42 -22.58 13.12
C GLY A 862 4.39 -22.88 12.01
N ASN A 863 4.20 -21.97 11.05
CA ASN A 863 3.30 -22.18 9.93
C ASN A 863 3.90 -23.21 8.97
N ASN A 864 3.23 -24.36 8.85
CA ASN A 864 3.54 -25.35 7.82
C ASN A 864 2.86 -25.01 6.47
N SER A 865 3.10 -25.85 5.45
CA SER A 865 2.57 -25.63 4.10
C SER A 865 1.03 -25.57 4.06
N LEU A 866 0.32 -26.22 4.99
CA LEU A 866 -1.14 -26.20 5.05
C LEU A 866 -1.69 -24.86 5.57
N HIS A 867 -1.00 -24.20 6.51
CA HIS A 867 -1.38 -22.87 6.99
C HIS A 867 -1.29 -21.85 5.84
N VAL A 868 -0.16 -21.86 5.14
CA VAL A 868 0.11 -20.98 3.99
C VAL A 868 -0.84 -21.26 2.83
N ALA A 869 -1.14 -22.52 2.52
CA ALA A 869 -2.15 -22.87 1.51
C ALA A 869 -3.56 -22.38 1.89
N SER A 870 -3.89 -22.40 3.18
CA SER A 870 -5.19 -21.96 3.70
C SER A 870 -5.33 -20.44 3.68
N GLN A 871 -4.23 -19.71 3.85
CA GLN A 871 -4.15 -18.26 3.60
C GLN A 871 -4.42 -17.93 2.13
N GLY A 872 -3.79 -18.65 1.19
CA GLY A 872 -4.01 -18.48 -0.25
C GLY A 872 -5.44 -18.86 -0.68
N GLY A 873 -6.01 -19.89 -0.06
CA GLY A 873 -7.39 -20.33 -0.24
C GLY A 873 -7.60 -21.33 -1.38
N ASN A 874 -6.54 -21.88 -1.98
CA ASN A 874 -6.64 -22.85 -3.06
C ASN A 874 -6.95 -24.26 -2.51
N VAL A 875 -8.20 -24.70 -2.63
CA VAL A 875 -8.70 -26.00 -2.14
C VAL A 875 -7.93 -27.18 -2.70
N THR A 876 -7.52 -27.16 -3.97
CA THR A 876 -6.78 -28.28 -4.58
C THR A 876 -5.39 -28.48 -3.97
N ILE A 877 -4.73 -27.38 -3.59
CA ILE A 877 -3.44 -27.42 -2.88
C ILE A 877 -3.64 -27.92 -1.45
N ILE A 878 -4.67 -27.44 -0.76
CA ILE A 878 -5.03 -27.89 0.58
C ILE A 878 -5.32 -29.40 0.59
N GLU A 879 -6.10 -29.90 -0.38
CA GLU A 879 -6.36 -31.33 -0.60
C GLU A 879 -5.07 -32.13 -0.81
N THR A 880 -4.22 -31.64 -1.72
CA THR A 880 -2.94 -32.28 -2.05
C THR A 880 -2.05 -32.38 -0.82
N LEU A 881 -1.91 -31.30 -0.05
CA LEU A 881 -1.08 -31.29 1.16
C LEU A 881 -1.64 -32.21 2.25
N MET A 882 -2.96 -32.25 2.46
CA MET A 882 -3.57 -33.19 3.42
C MET A 882 -3.42 -34.65 3.00
N SER A 883 -3.43 -34.95 1.69
CA SER A 883 -3.16 -36.30 1.19
C SER A 883 -1.73 -36.80 1.53
N ARG A 884 -0.80 -35.86 1.82
CA ARG A 884 0.57 -36.15 2.28
C ARG A 884 0.69 -36.29 3.80
N GLY A 885 -0.44 -36.43 4.52
CA GLY A 885 -0.46 -36.76 5.94
C GLY A 885 -0.41 -35.57 6.89
N LEU A 886 -0.67 -34.35 6.41
CA LEU A 886 -0.83 -33.18 7.28
C LEU A 886 -2.15 -33.25 8.02
N HIS A 887 -2.11 -33.02 9.33
CA HIS A 887 -3.31 -32.96 10.15
C HIS A 887 -4.10 -31.68 9.85
N VAL A 888 -5.42 -31.80 9.67
CA VAL A 888 -6.32 -30.68 9.32
C VAL A 888 -6.28 -29.55 10.37
N ASP A 889 -6.14 -29.93 11.64
CA ASP A 889 -6.00 -29.01 12.78
C ASP A 889 -4.55 -28.89 13.28
N SER A 890 -3.58 -28.95 12.37
CA SER A 890 -2.20 -28.58 12.72
C SER A 890 -2.19 -27.19 13.36
N LYS A 891 -1.35 -26.98 14.37
CA LYS A 891 -1.23 -25.68 15.04
C LYS A 891 0.14 -25.08 14.76
N ASP A 892 0.18 -23.77 14.53
CA ASP A 892 1.42 -23.00 14.53
C ASP A 892 1.92 -22.74 15.97
N SER A 893 2.97 -21.93 16.12
CA SER A 893 3.58 -21.62 17.42
C SER A 893 2.64 -20.87 18.38
N ILE A 894 1.62 -20.18 17.86
CA ILE A 894 0.62 -19.43 18.65
C ILE A 894 -0.73 -20.16 18.74
N GLY A 895 -0.81 -21.39 18.22
CA GLY A 895 -1.99 -22.24 18.30
C GLY A 895 -3.04 -22.00 17.21
N ILE A 896 -2.75 -21.16 16.21
CA ILE A 896 -3.66 -20.89 15.09
C ILE A 896 -3.69 -22.10 14.16
N THR A 897 -4.88 -22.47 13.71
CA THR A 897 -5.09 -23.59 12.78
C THR A 897 -5.25 -23.12 11.33
N PRO A 898 -5.07 -24.01 10.33
CA PRO A 898 -5.36 -23.70 8.93
C PRO A 898 -6.77 -23.14 8.69
N LEU A 899 -7.76 -23.65 9.43
CA LEU A 899 -9.14 -23.15 9.38
C LEU A 899 -9.25 -21.69 9.84
N MET A 900 -8.51 -21.30 10.88
CA MET A 900 -8.47 -19.91 11.34
C MET A 900 -7.81 -18.99 10.32
N TRP A 901 -6.72 -19.41 9.68
CA TRP A 901 -6.08 -18.65 8.59
C TRP A 901 -7.04 -18.42 7.41
N ALA A 902 -7.75 -19.47 6.98
CA ALA A 902 -8.75 -19.37 5.93
C ALA A 902 -9.92 -18.44 6.34
N ALA A 903 -10.35 -18.49 7.59
CA ALA A 903 -11.40 -17.63 8.13
C ALA A 903 -10.97 -16.16 8.21
N ALA A 904 -9.75 -15.88 8.69
CA ALA A 904 -9.18 -14.53 8.75
C ALA A 904 -9.07 -13.89 7.36
N CYS A 905 -8.62 -14.68 6.37
CA CYS A 905 -8.38 -14.22 5.01
C CYS A 905 -9.63 -14.21 4.12
N GLY A 906 -10.81 -14.58 4.65
CA GLY A 906 -12.06 -14.57 3.90
C GLY A 906 -12.20 -15.65 2.84
N LYS A 907 -11.46 -16.76 2.96
CA LYS A 907 -11.42 -17.84 1.94
C LYS A 907 -12.53 -18.87 2.19
N ILE A 908 -13.77 -18.53 1.83
CA ILE A 908 -14.96 -19.37 2.09
C ILE A 908 -14.87 -20.80 1.54
N GLU A 909 -14.30 -20.98 0.35
CA GLU A 909 -14.14 -22.31 -0.27
C GLU A 909 -13.17 -23.20 0.52
N ALA A 910 -12.05 -22.62 0.98
CA ALA A 910 -11.09 -23.31 1.85
C ALA A 910 -11.70 -23.62 3.21
N VAL A 911 -12.45 -22.69 3.81
CA VAL A 911 -13.19 -22.93 5.07
C VAL A 911 -14.15 -24.11 4.92
N ASN A 912 -15.01 -24.10 3.89
CA ASN A 912 -15.95 -25.17 3.62
C ASN A 912 -15.25 -26.53 3.45
N TYR A 913 -14.16 -26.54 2.68
CA TYR A 913 -13.40 -27.75 2.44
C TYR A 913 -12.75 -28.31 3.71
N LEU A 914 -12.06 -27.47 4.50
CA LEU A 914 -11.44 -27.88 5.76
C LEU A 914 -12.48 -28.40 6.76
N LEU A 915 -13.62 -27.72 6.89
CA LEU A 915 -14.73 -28.18 7.73
C LEU A 915 -15.34 -29.50 7.25
N ASN A 916 -15.39 -29.74 5.94
CA ASN A 916 -15.85 -31.03 5.39
C ASN A 916 -14.84 -32.16 5.61
N LYS A 917 -13.55 -31.83 5.74
CA LYS A 917 -12.48 -32.77 6.10
C LYS A 917 -12.31 -32.97 7.61
N GLY A 918 -13.20 -32.39 8.41
CA GLY A 918 -13.26 -32.62 9.86
C GLY A 918 -12.45 -31.64 10.70
N ALA A 919 -12.05 -30.48 10.16
CA ALA A 919 -11.46 -29.40 10.96
C ALA A 919 -12.37 -29.02 12.12
N ASP A 920 -11.84 -28.94 13.34
CA ASP A 920 -12.61 -28.56 14.52
C ASP A 920 -12.59 -27.02 14.71
N PRO A 921 -13.70 -26.31 14.44
CA PRO A 921 -13.77 -24.86 14.57
C PRO A 921 -13.75 -24.37 16.03
N ARG A 922 -13.83 -25.27 17.02
CA ARG A 922 -13.82 -24.93 18.46
C ARG A 922 -12.41 -24.83 19.03
N ILE A 923 -11.41 -25.33 18.31
CA ILE A 923 -10.02 -25.16 18.70
C ILE A 923 -9.74 -23.67 18.84
N GLY A 924 -9.14 -23.28 19.95
CA GLY A 924 -8.67 -21.92 20.20
C GLY A 924 -7.16 -21.79 20.01
N ASP A 925 -6.73 -20.59 19.62
CA ASP A 925 -5.34 -20.16 19.72
C ASP A 925 -4.90 -19.99 21.18
N GLN A 926 -3.68 -19.52 21.43
CA GLN A 926 -3.17 -19.26 22.78
C GLN A 926 -3.99 -18.22 23.57
N LEU A 927 -4.73 -17.34 22.88
CA LEU A 927 -5.63 -16.35 23.48
C LEU A 927 -7.06 -16.89 23.63
N GLY A 928 -7.31 -18.15 23.25
CA GLY A 928 -8.62 -18.78 23.25
C GLY A 928 -9.53 -18.33 22.10
N ASN A 929 -9.04 -17.58 21.12
CA ASN A 929 -9.81 -17.22 19.93
C ASN A 929 -9.99 -18.47 19.07
N ASN A 930 -11.24 -18.86 18.85
CA ASN A 930 -11.60 -19.92 17.92
C ASN A 930 -11.88 -19.38 16.50
N SER A 931 -12.20 -20.26 15.56
CA SER A 931 -12.47 -19.87 14.17
C SER A 931 -13.61 -18.84 14.04
N LEU A 932 -14.58 -18.84 14.96
CA LEU A 932 -15.69 -17.88 14.96
C LEU A 932 -15.25 -16.48 15.43
N HIS A 933 -14.33 -16.40 16.40
CA HIS A 933 -13.71 -15.13 16.82
C HIS A 933 -12.91 -14.51 15.67
N VAL A 934 -12.08 -15.32 15.01
CA VAL A 934 -11.24 -14.89 13.88
C VAL A 934 -12.10 -14.47 12.68
N ALA A 935 -13.15 -15.23 12.36
CA ALA A 935 -14.11 -14.84 11.31
C ALA A 935 -14.83 -13.52 11.63
N SER A 936 -15.15 -13.29 12.91
CA SER A 936 -15.79 -12.07 13.39
C SER A 936 -14.88 -10.85 13.35
N GLN A 937 -13.57 -11.05 13.56
CA GLN A 937 -12.54 -10.03 13.35
C GLN A 937 -12.43 -9.65 11.87
N GLY A 938 -12.42 -10.64 10.96
CA GLY A 938 -12.40 -10.41 9.52
C GLY A 938 -13.68 -9.76 8.98
N GLY A 939 -14.83 -10.09 9.58
CA GLY A 939 -16.15 -9.53 9.23
C GLY A 939 -16.87 -10.25 8.08
N ASN A 940 -16.40 -11.43 7.67
CA ASN A 940 -16.98 -12.21 6.57
C ASN A 940 -18.21 -13.00 7.04
N VAL A 941 -19.41 -12.45 6.79
CA VAL A 941 -20.69 -13.04 7.23
C VAL A 941 -20.90 -14.47 6.73
N ALA A 942 -20.58 -14.78 5.46
CA ALA A 942 -20.73 -16.13 4.92
C ALA A 942 -19.89 -17.18 5.68
N ILE A 943 -18.72 -16.80 6.17
CA ILE A 943 -17.86 -17.69 6.98
C ILE A 943 -18.45 -17.84 8.39
N ILE A 944 -18.94 -16.76 8.98
CA ILE A 944 -19.62 -16.79 10.29
C ILE A 944 -20.85 -17.70 10.23
N GLU A 945 -21.69 -17.54 9.19
CA GLU A 945 -22.84 -18.40 8.90
C GLU A 945 -22.45 -19.87 8.78
N THR A 946 -21.44 -20.16 7.95
CA THR A 946 -20.93 -21.52 7.75
C THR A 946 -20.46 -22.13 9.07
N LEU A 947 -19.70 -21.39 9.88
CA LEU A 947 -19.22 -21.87 11.17
C LEU A 947 -20.37 -22.12 12.15
N MET A 948 -21.35 -21.22 12.24
CA MET A 948 -22.52 -21.41 13.12
C MET A 948 -23.41 -22.57 12.68
N SER A 949 -23.52 -22.83 11.37
CA SER A 949 -24.25 -24.00 10.84
C SER A 949 -23.69 -25.35 11.34
N ARG A 950 -22.43 -25.37 11.81
CA ARG A 950 -21.78 -26.54 12.43
C ARG A 950 -22.08 -26.69 13.92
N GLY A 951 -23.06 -25.94 14.45
CA GLY A 951 -23.48 -26.03 15.85
C GLY A 951 -22.54 -25.32 16.82
N LEU A 952 -21.76 -24.34 16.36
CA LEU A 952 -20.97 -23.49 17.25
C LEU A 952 -21.92 -22.60 18.04
N ASP A 953 -21.72 -22.56 19.35
CA ASP A 953 -22.37 -21.57 20.19
C ASP A 953 -21.90 -20.17 19.79
N VAL A 954 -22.86 -19.29 19.49
CA VAL A 954 -22.64 -17.91 19.04
C VAL A 954 -21.93 -17.08 20.10
N ASP A 955 -22.06 -17.48 21.37
CA ASP A 955 -21.53 -16.76 22.54
C ASP A 955 -20.30 -17.44 23.16
N LEU A 956 -19.59 -18.28 22.38
CA LEU A 956 -18.31 -18.84 22.79
C LEU A 956 -17.37 -17.74 23.29
N LYS A 957 -16.67 -18.02 24.39
CA LYS A 957 -15.77 -17.05 25.00
C LYS A 957 -14.31 -17.41 24.76
N ASP A 958 -13.51 -16.41 24.40
CA ASP A 958 -12.05 -16.52 24.42
C ASP A 958 -11.48 -16.53 25.85
N SER A 959 -10.16 -16.62 26.01
CA SER A 959 -9.51 -16.64 27.33
C SER A 959 -9.70 -15.34 28.12
N GLY A 960 -10.07 -14.23 27.48
CA GLY A 960 -10.44 -12.96 28.13
C GLY A 960 -11.94 -12.83 28.40
N GLY A 961 -12.74 -13.85 28.06
CA GLY A 961 -14.19 -13.84 28.21
C GLY A 961 -14.93 -13.07 27.11
N ARG A 962 -14.26 -12.64 26.03
CA ARG A 962 -14.88 -11.93 24.91
C ARG A 962 -15.65 -12.91 24.04
N THR A 963 -16.80 -12.48 23.52
CA THR A 963 -17.58 -13.24 22.54
C THR A 963 -17.26 -12.79 21.11
N PRO A 964 -17.61 -13.57 20.07
CA PRO A 964 -17.51 -13.16 18.67
C PRO A 964 -18.16 -11.80 18.38
N LEU A 965 -19.31 -11.52 19.01
CA LEU A 965 -20.00 -10.23 18.93
C LEU A 965 -19.13 -9.08 19.46
N MET A 966 -18.46 -9.27 20.60
CA MET A 966 -17.56 -8.26 21.17
C MET A 966 -16.35 -7.99 20.27
N VAL A 967 -15.79 -9.03 19.64
CA VAL A 967 -14.68 -8.90 18.69
C VAL A 967 -15.12 -8.15 17.43
N ALA A 968 -16.26 -8.52 16.83
CA ALA A 968 -16.81 -7.82 15.67
C ALA A 968 -17.13 -6.34 15.98
N ALA A 969 -17.67 -6.07 17.17
CA ALA A 969 -17.99 -4.72 17.62
C ALA A 969 -16.74 -3.86 17.83
N ALA A 970 -15.67 -4.41 18.43
CA ALA A 970 -14.41 -3.72 18.61
C ALA A 970 -13.70 -3.44 17.27
N CYS A 971 -13.81 -4.34 16.30
CA CYS A 971 -13.23 -4.20 14.95
C CYS A 971 -14.09 -3.38 13.98
N GLY A 972 -15.25 -2.87 14.41
CA GLY A 972 -16.13 -2.04 13.59
C GLY A 972 -16.84 -2.79 12.45
N LYS A 973 -17.01 -4.12 12.54
CA LYS A 973 -17.58 -4.94 11.45
C LYS A 973 -19.12 -4.96 11.51
N THR A 974 -19.78 -3.91 11.02
CA THR A 974 -21.25 -3.73 11.13
C THR A 974 -22.06 -4.90 10.57
N LYS A 975 -21.69 -5.45 9.39
CA LYS A 975 -22.40 -6.60 8.79
C LYS A 975 -22.34 -7.85 9.67
N ALA A 976 -21.16 -8.14 10.23
CA ALA A 976 -20.97 -9.27 11.14
C ALA A 976 -21.71 -9.07 12.47
N VAL A 977 -21.70 -7.85 13.03
CA VAL A 977 -22.46 -7.53 14.24
C VAL A 977 -23.96 -7.74 14.03
N ASN A 978 -24.53 -7.22 12.94
CA ASN A 978 -25.95 -7.38 12.64
C ASN A 978 -26.31 -8.87 12.53
N TYR A 979 -25.53 -9.62 11.75
CA TYR A 979 -25.76 -11.04 11.56
C TYR A 979 -25.67 -11.85 12.88
N LEU A 980 -24.66 -11.60 13.72
CA LEU A 980 -24.53 -12.26 15.02
C LEU A 980 -25.71 -11.92 15.95
N LEU A 981 -26.12 -10.65 16.00
CA LEU A 981 -27.25 -10.20 16.82
C LEU A 981 -28.59 -10.78 16.36
N ASP A 982 -28.77 -10.97 15.05
CA ASP A 982 -29.98 -11.55 14.47
C ASP A 982 -30.01 -13.08 14.67
N ASN A 983 -28.84 -13.73 14.83
CA ASN A 983 -28.69 -15.15 15.17
C ASN A 983 -28.55 -15.40 16.69
N GLY A 984 -29.02 -14.47 17.53
CA GLY A 984 -29.17 -14.70 18.96
C GLY A 984 -27.93 -14.45 19.83
N ALA A 985 -26.87 -13.83 19.30
CA ALA A 985 -25.71 -13.43 20.12
C ALA A 985 -26.13 -12.51 21.27
N GLY A 986 -25.72 -12.83 22.49
CA GLY A 986 -26.10 -12.10 23.71
C GLY A 986 -25.30 -10.81 23.91
N PRO A 987 -25.88 -9.60 23.69
CA PRO A 987 -25.12 -8.35 23.82
C PRO A 987 -24.85 -7.97 25.30
N PHE A 988 -25.56 -8.58 26.24
CA PHE A 988 -25.44 -8.35 27.68
C PHE A 988 -24.33 -9.16 28.35
N ILE A 989 -23.75 -10.11 27.63
CA ILE A 989 -22.66 -10.94 28.14
C ILE A 989 -21.51 -10.02 28.54
N ARG A 990 -20.81 -10.40 29.61
CA ARG A 990 -19.66 -9.67 30.13
C ARG A 990 -18.40 -10.51 30.01
N ASN A 991 -17.32 -9.86 29.59
CA ASN A 991 -15.98 -10.44 29.59
C ASN A 991 -15.38 -10.41 31.00
N GLN A 992 -14.12 -10.85 31.16
CA GLN A 992 -13.47 -10.90 32.48
C GLN A 992 -13.28 -9.52 33.13
N LEU A 993 -13.20 -8.45 32.33
CA LEU A 993 -13.18 -7.07 32.81
C LEU A 993 -14.57 -6.54 33.19
N GLY A 994 -15.61 -7.37 33.06
CA GLY A 994 -17.00 -6.97 33.25
C GLY A 994 -17.58 -6.14 32.11
N ARG A 995 -16.85 -5.97 31.00
CA ARG A 995 -17.30 -5.19 29.84
C ARG A 995 -18.30 -5.97 28.99
N ASN A 996 -19.38 -5.31 28.58
CA ASN A 996 -20.36 -5.83 27.63
C ASN A 996 -20.05 -5.36 26.19
N SER A 997 -20.87 -5.77 25.22
CA SER A 997 -20.66 -5.41 23.81
C SER A 997 -20.71 -3.89 23.54
N LEU A 998 -21.40 -3.11 24.38
CA LEU A 998 -21.44 -1.64 24.25
C LEU A 998 -20.09 -1.00 24.63
N HIS A 999 -19.40 -1.53 25.64
CA HIS A 999 -18.05 -1.06 25.99
C HIS A 999 -17.06 -1.35 24.86
N THR A 1000 -17.12 -2.54 24.25
CA THR A 1000 -16.22 -2.91 23.15
C THR A 1000 -16.54 -2.16 21.85
N ALA A 1001 -17.83 -1.91 21.56
CA ALA A 1001 -18.24 -1.03 20.47
C ALA A 1001 -17.74 0.41 20.68
N SER A 1002 -17.78 0.90 21.91
CA SER A 1002 -17.28 2.24 22.27
C SER A 1002 -15.76 2.36 22.13
N GLN A 1003 -15.02 1.27 22.36
CA GLN A 1003 -13.60 1.18 22.05
C GLN A 1003 -13.32 1.25 20.53
N GLY A 1004 -14.13 0.56 19.72
CA GLY A 1004 -14.03 0.58 18.25
C GLY A 1004 -14.45 1.92 17.64
N GLY A 1005 -15.41 2.61 18.26
CA GLY A 1005 -15.85 3.95 17.88
C GLY A 1005 -16.93 4.00 16.80
N ASN A 1006 -17.45 2.85 16.34
CA ASN A 1006 -18.44 2.79 15.27
C ASN A 1006 -19.86 3.08 15.80
N VAL A 1007 -20.39 4.27 15.48
CA VAL A 1007 -21.70 4.75 15.95
C VAL A 1007 -22.85 3.83 15.53
N THR A 1008 -22.82 3.28 14.30
CA THR A 1008 -23.91 2.39 13.81
C THR A 1008 -24.02 1.12 14.66
N ILE A 1009 -22.89 0.58 15.12
CA ILE A 1009 -22.85 -0.58 16.01
C ILE A 1009 -23.34 -0.21 17.40
N ILE A 1010 -22.91 0.95 17.92
CA ILE A 1010 -23.34 1.48 19.23
C ILE A 1010 -24.86 1.69 19.25
N GLU A 1011 -25.42 2.29 18.19
CA GLU A 1011 -26.86 2.47 17.99
C GLU A 1011 -27.60 1.14 18.02
N LYS A 1012 -27.15 0.18 17.21
CA LYS A 1012 -27.78 -1.15 17.12
C LYS A 1012 -27.73 -1.91 18.45
N LEU A 1013 -26.63 -1.80 19.19
CA LEU A 1013 -26.52 -2.43 20.52
C LEU A 1013 -27.44 -1.74 21.54
N MET A 1014 -27.52 -0.40 21.53
CA MET A 1014 -28.45 0.31 22.42
C MET A 1014 -29.92 0.04 22.09
N SER A 1015 -30.26 -0.16 20.81
CA SER A 1015 -31.62 -0.55 20.42
C SER A 1015 -32.02 -1.94 20.97
N ARG A 1016 -31.06 -2.76 21.39
CA ARG A 1016 -31.31 -4.04 22.09
C ARG A 1016 -31.49 -3.89 23.60
N GLY A 1017 -31.55 -2.65 24.12
CA GLY A 1017 -31.84 -2.36 25.53
C GLY A 1017 -30.62 -2.27 26.44
N LEU A 1018 -29.42 -2.09 25.89
CA LEU A 1018 -28.22 -1.87 26.70
C LEU A 1018 -28.25 -0.49 27.36
N ASN A 1019 -28.00 -0.46 28.66
CA ASN A 1019 -27.87 0.79 29.40
C ASN A 1019 -26.62 1.56 28.94
N VAL A 1020 -26.82 2.81 28.52
CA VAL A 1020 -25.76 3.74 28.09
C VAL A 1020 -24.68 3.94 29.15
N ASP A 1021 -25.08 3.90 30.43
CA ASP A 1021 -24.18 4.05 31.60
C ASP A 1021 -23.89 2.70 32.28
N SER A 1022 -23.98 1.60 31.54
CA SER A 1022 -23.61 0.28 32.07
C SER A 1022 -22.16 0.31 32.59
N LYS A 1023 -21.94 -0.19 33.80
CA LYS A 1023 -20.60 -0.18 34.42
C LYS A 1023 -19.90 -1.52 34.22
N ASP A 1024 -18.61 -1.50 33.92
CA ASP A 1024 -17.73 -2.68 33.96
C ASP A 1024 -17.30 -3.05 35.40
N SER A 1025 -16.44 -4.05 35.58
CA SER A 1025 -16.02 -4.51 36.92
C SER A 1025 -15.28 -3.43 37.72
N GLY A 1026 -14.62 -2.48 37.04
CA GLY A 1026 -13.97 -1.33 37.65
C GLY A 1026 -14.89 -0.12 37.82
N GLY A 1027 -16.15 -0.21 37.40
CA GLY A 1027 -17.10 0.88 37.45
C GLY A 1027 -17.06 1.83 36.24
N SER A 1028 -16.29 1.51 35.20
CA SER A 1028 -16.12 2.37 34.02
C SER A 1028 -17.33 2.25 33.10
N THR A 1029 -17.74 3.36 32.48
CA THR A 1029 -18.87 3.40 31.52
C THR A 1029 -18.39 3.34 30.07
N PRO A 1030 -19.26 3.01 29.09
CA PRO A 1030 -18.93 3.07 27.67
C PRO A 1030 -18.40 4.44 27.23
N LEU A 1031 -18.92 5.53 27.81
CA LEU A 1031 -18.45 6.89 27.57
C LEU A 1031 -17.00 7.09 28.01
N MET A 1032 -16.62 6.58 29.20
CA MET A 1032 -15.23 6.62 29.67
C MET A 1032 -14.30 5.83 28.73
N VAL A 1033 -14.76 4.68 28.25
CA VAL A 1033 -13.99 3.88 27.28
C VAL A 1033 -13.82 4.64 25.97
N ALA A 1034 -14.89 5.17 25.36
CA ALA A 1034 -14.81 5.96 24.13
C ALA A 1034 -13.89 7.18 24.29
N ALA A 1035 -13.95 7.86 25.44
CA ALA A 1035 -13.12 9.01 25.76
C ALA A 1035 -11.63 8.64 25.86
N ALA A 1036 -11.29 7.52 26.52
CA ALA A 1036 -9.91 7.04 26.63
C ALA A 1036 -9.30 6.63 25.28
N PHE A 1037 -10.10 6.02 24.40
CA PHE A 1037 -9.67 5.61 23.05
C PHE A 1037 -9.80 6.72 21.99
N GLY A 1038 -10.16 7.94 22.38
CA GLY A 1038 -10.21 9.10 21.48
C GLY A 1038 -11.33 9.04 20.43
N LYS A 1039 -12.42 8.30 20.67
CA LYS A 1039 -13.49 8.09 19.68
C LYS A 1039 -14.54 9.20 19.74
N ILE A 1040 -14.27 10.33 19.08
CA ILE A 1040 -15.08 11.56 19.12
C ILE A 1040 -16.56 11.30 18.77
N GLU A 1041 -16.82 10.63 17.64
CA GLU A 1041 -18.19 10.36 17.18
C GLU A 1041 -18.97 9.50 18.17
N ALA A 1042 -18.32 8.47 18.73
CA ALA A 1042 -18.92 7.62 19.76
C ALA A 1042 -19.18 8.39 21.06
N VAL A 1043 -18.26 9.27 21.49
CA VAL A 1043 -18.46 10.15 22.65
C VAL A 1043 -19.68 11.06 22.43
N ASN A 1044 -19.73 11.76 21.30
CA ASN A 1044 -20.84 12.67 20.98
C ASN A 1044 -22.17 11.93 20.94
N TYR A 1045 -22.20 10.78 20.26
CA TYR A 1045 -23.41 9.97 20.16
C TYR A 1045 -23.87 9.45 21.53
N LEU A 1046 -22.97 8.92 22.37
CA LEU A 1046 -23.31 8.46 23.73
C LEU A 1046 -23.84 9.62 24.60
N LEU A 1047 -23.21 10.79 24.52
CA LEU A 1047 -23.64 12.00 25.23
C LEU A 1047 -25.01 12.51 24.75
N ASP A 1048 -25.33 12.36 23.46
CA ASP A 1048 -26.62 12.73 22.89
C ASP A 1048 -27.72 11.73 23.26
N LYS A 1049 -27.35 10.46 23.49
CA LYS A 1049 -28.24 9.43 24.04
C LYS A 1049 -28.34 9.44 25.57
N GLY A 1050 -27.78 10.46 26.21
CA GLY A 1050 -27.98 10.72 27.64
C GLY A 1050 -26.97 10.05 28.57
N ALA A 1051 -25.79 9.64 28.08
CA ALA A 1051 -24.70 9.17 28.94
C ALA A 1051 -24.29 10.25 29.94
N ASP A 1052 -24.15 9.89 31.22
CA ASP A 1052 -23.76 10.81 32.28
C ASP A 1052 -22.21 10.91 32.38
N PRO A 1053 -21.61 12.05 31.99
CA PRO A 1053 -20.16 12.22 32.03
C PRO A 1053 -19.61 12.42 33.45
N SER A 1054 -20.48 12.65 34.45
CA SER A 1054 -20.11 12.89 35.85
C SER A 1054 -19.92 11.62 36.67
N ILE A 1055 -20.33 10.46 36.13
CA ILE A 1055 -20.15 9.16 36.77
C ILE A 1055 -18.67 8.98 37.11
N ARG A 1056 -18.42 8.46 38.31
CA ARG A 1056 -17.10 8.04 38.78
C ARG A 1056 -17.02 6.52 38.82
N ASN A 1057 -15.91 5.99 38.33
CA ASN A 1057 -15.59 4.57 38.50
C ASN A 1057 -15.07 4.30 39.94
N GLN A 1058 -14.63 3.08 40.24
CA GLN A 1058 -14.15 2.72 41.59
C GLN A 1058 -12.88 3.48 42.01
N SER A 1059 -12.06 3.92 41.06
CA SER A 1059 -10.89 4.77 41.30
C SER A 1059 -11.21 6.26 41.25
N GLY A 1060 -12.49 6.65 41.24
CA GLY A 1060 -12.91 8.06 41.23
C GLY A 1060 -12.75 8.76 39.88
N VAL A 1061 -12.32 8.05 38.84
CA VAL A 1061 -12.06 8.56 37.48
C VAL A 1061 -13.39 8.88 36.79
N THR A 1062 -13.48 10.08 36.22
CA THR A 1062 -14.60 10.56 35.39
C THR A 1062 -14.27 10.44 33.90
N SER A 1063 -15.25 10.67 33.02
CA SER A 1063 -15.00 10.73 31.57
C SER A 1063 -13.95 11.79 31.19
N LEU A 1064 -13.82 12.88 31.96
CA LEU A 1064 -12.81 13.92 31.73
C LEU A 1064 -11.38 13.42 32.03
N HIS A 1065 -11.22 12.63 33.09
CA HIS A 1065 -9.95 11.98 33.41
C HIS A 1065 -9.55 10.99 32.31
N ALA A 1066 -10.51 10.18 31.85
CA ALA A 1066 -10.30 9.24 30.74
C ALA A 1066 -9.93 9.96 29.42
N ALA A 1067 -10.62 11.06 29.09
CA ALA A 1067 -10.30 11.89 27.93
C ALA A 1067 -8.90 12.50 28.02
N SER A 1068 -8.47 12.90 29.21
CA SER A 1068 -7.15 13.50 29.46
C SER A 1068 -6.02 12.47 29.36
N GLN A 1069 -6.28 11.21 29.74
CA GLN A 1069 -5.40 10.08 29.46
C GLN A 1069 -5.29 9.79 27.95
N GLY A 1070 -6.42 9.82 27.22
CA GLY A 1070 -6.44 9.63 25.77
C GLY A 1070 -5.76 10.78 25.00
N GLY A 1071 -5.83 11.99 25.54
CA GLY A 1071 -5.18 13.19 25.01
C GLY A 1071 -5.97 13.94 23.95
N ASN A 1072 -7.22 13.55 23.69
CA ASN A 1072 -8.03 14.17 22.64
C ASN A 1072 -8.71 15.46 23.16
N VAL A 1073 -8.18 16.61 22.74
CA VAL A 1073 -8.65 17.94 23.17
C VAL A 1073 -10.12 18.19 22.86
N THR A 1074 -10.63 17.73 21.72
CA THR A 1074 -12.04 17.94 21.34
C THR A 1074 -13.00 17.20 22.28
N ILE A 1075 -12.62 16.02 22.76
CA ILE A 1075 -13.38 15.25 23.74
C ILE A 1075 -13.31 15.95 25.10
N ILE A 1076 -12.13 16.43 25.50
CA ILE A 1076 -11.93 17.19 26.75
C ILE A 1076 -12.80 18.47 26.73
N GLU A 1077 -12.82 19.21 25.62
CA GLU A 1077 -13.67 20.38 25.40
C GLU A 1077 -15.15 20.03 25.50
N THR A 1078 -15.58 19.00 24.77
CA THR A 1078 -16.98 18.56 24.76
C THR A 1078 -17.44 18.18 26.16
N LEU A 1079 -16.62 17.44 26.91
CA LEU A 1079 -16.91 17.04 28.28
C LEU A 1079 -16.92 18.23 29.25
N MET A 1080 -15.97 19.17 29.16
CA MET A 1080 -15.97 20.39 29.99
C MET A 1080 -17.17 21.29 29.69
N SER A 1081 -17.64 21.35 28.44
CA SER A 1081 -18.85 22.10 28.07
C SER A 1081 -20.12 21.57 28.75
N ARG A 1082 -20.10 20.31 29.23
CA ARG A 1082 -21.18 19.67 29.99
C ARG A 1082 -21.07 19.93 31.51
N GLY A 1083 -20.18 20.83 31.94
CA GLY A 1083 -20.10 21.30 33.34
C GLY A 1083 -19.16 20.49 34.24
N LEU A 1084 -18.28 19.66 33.68
CA LEU A 1084 -17.25 18.96 34.43
C LEU A 1084 -16.16 19.93 34.92
N CYS A 1085 -15.76 19.78 36.19
CA CYS A 1085 -14.68 20.59 36.78
C CYS A 1085 -13.32 20.19 36.21
N VAL A 1086 -12.56 21.19 35.74
CA VAL A 1086 -11.22 21.03 35.16
C VAL A 1086 -10.21 20.41 36.14
N ASP A 1087 -10.34 20.74 37.42
CA ASP A 1087 -9.52 20.21 38.52
C ASP A 1087 -10.29 19.17 39.36
N SER A 1088 -11.20 18.43 38.73
CA SER A 1088 -11.83 17.31 39.43
C SER A 1088 -10.77 16.32 39.89
N GLU A 1089 -10.88 15.82 41.11
CA GLU A 1089 -9.94 14.86 41.67
C GLU A 1089 -10.52 13.44 41.64
N ASP A 1090 -9.70 12.48 41.21
CA ASP A 1090 -9.94 11.06 41.35
C ASP A 1090 -9.72 10.57 42.81
N SER A 1091 -9.84 9.26 43.07
CA SER A 1091 -9.69 8.71 44.42
C SER A 1091 -8.28 8.86 45.01
N GLU A 1092 -7.26 9.10 44.18
CA GLU A 1092 -5.87 9.35 44.60
C GLU A 1092 -5.58 10.84 44.71
N GLY A 1093 -6.54 11.72 44.41
CA GLY A 1093 -6.35 13.17 44.35
C GLY A 1093 -5.68 13.65 43.05
N SER A 1094 -5.61 12.81 42.01
CA SER A 1094 -5.02 13.19 40.72
C SER A 1094 -6.03 13.98 39.90
N THR A 1095 -5.57 15.06 39.25
CA THR A 1095 -6.40 15.88 38.36
C THR A 1095 -6.25 15.45 36.90
N PRO A 1096 -7.19 15.81 36.00
CA PRO A 1096 -7.07 15.61 34.55
C PRO A 1096 -5.73 16.10 33.99
N LEU A 1097 -5.21 17.22 34.49
CA LEU A 1097 -3.91 17.77 34.11
C LEU A 1097 -2.75 16.84 34.50
N MET A 1098 -2.77 16.25 35.70
CA MET A 1098 -1.75 15.30 36.14
C MET A 1098 -1.76 14.04 35.27
N LEU A 1099 -2.93 13.53 34.90
CA LEU A 1099 -3.04 12.38 34.00
C LEU A 1099 -2.53 12.73 32.59
N ALA A 1100 -2.96 13.83 31.99
CA ALA A 1100 -2.45 14.26 30.68
C ALA A 1100 -0.92 14.42 30.68
N ALA A 1101 -0.35 14.96 31.75
CA ALA A 1101 1.09 15.11 31.92
C ALA A 1101 1.82 13.76 32.07
N ALA A 1102 1.27 12.82 32.85
CA ALA A 1102 1.85 11.49 33.04
C ALA A 1102 1.80 10.62 31.76
N TYR A 1103 0.76 10.75 30.95
CA TYR A 1103 0.61 10.03 29.67
C TYR A 1103 1.24 10.78 28.47
N GLY A 1104 1.97 11.88 28.71
CA GLY A 1104 2.72 12.58 27.66
C GLY A 1104 1.85 13.33 26.65
N LYS A 1105 0.60 13.67 26.99
CA LYS A 1105 -0.37 14.29 26.07
C LYS A 1105 -0.26 15.82 26.08
N ILE A 1106 0.72 16.35 25.35
CA ILE A 1106 1.07 17.78 25.41
C ILE A 1106 -0.07 18.73 25.00
N GLU A 1107 -0.84 18.39 23.97
CA GLU A 1107 -1.98 19.19 23.53
C GLU A 1107 -3.07 19.26 24.59
N ALA A 1108 -3.37 18.13 25.23
CA ALA A 1108 -4.30 18.08 26.36
C ALA A 1108 -3.78 18.87 27.57
N VAL A 1109 -2.48 18.79 27.87
CA VAL A 1109 -1.86 19.61 28.92
C VAL A 1109 -2.00 21.10 28.63
N ASN A 1110 -1.63 21.55 27.43
CA ASN A 1110 -1.74 22.95 27.02
C ASN A 1110 -3.19 23.42 27.12
N TYR A 1111 -4.12 22.64 26.59
CA TYR A 1111 -5.54 22.99 26.62
C TYR A 1111 -6.09 23.07 28.05
N LEU A 1112 -5.77 22.11 28.93
CA LEU A 1112 -6.21 22.12 30.32
C LEU A 1112 -5.63 23.32 31.08
N LEU A 1113 -4.36 23.65 30.88
CA LEU A 1113 -3.73 24.86 31.45
C LEU A 1113 -4.41 26.14 30.96
N ASP A 1114 -4.72 26.23 29.66
CA ASP A 1114 -5.41 27.38 29.07
C ASP A 1114 -6.85 27.54 29.59
N LYS A 1115 -7.48 26.44 30.02
CA LYS A 1115 -8.79 26.43 30.68
C LYS A 1115 -8.72 26.60 32.20
N GLY A 1116 -7.54 26.90 32.74
CA GLY A 1116 -7.33 27.28 34.14
C GLY A 1116 -7.07 26.12 35.08
N ALA A 1117 -6.61 24.96 34.59
CA ALA A 1117 -6.16 23.86 35.45
C ALA A 1117 -4.95 24.27 36.30
N TYR A 1118 -4.95 23.96 37.59
CA TYR A 1118 -3.88 24.38 38.49
C TYR A 1118 -2.77 23.32 38.57
N PRO A 1119 -1.55 23.59 38.04
CA PRO A 1119 -0.43 22.65 38.09
C PRO A 1119 0.12 22.41 39.50
N SER A 1120 -0.21 23.27 40.45
CA SER A 1120 0.27 23.24 41.84
C SER A 1120 -0.55 22.32 42.76
N ILE A 1121 -1.71 21.83 42.32
CA ILE A 1121 -2.52 20.88 43.10
C ILE A 1121 -1.64 19.67 43.42
N ARG A 1122 -1.81 19.12 44.62
CA ARG A 1122 -1.06 17.95 45.08
C ARG A 1122 -2.04 16.82 45.35
N ASN A 1123 -1.76 15.66 44.78
CA ASN A 1123 -2.51 14.45 45.05
C ASN A 1123 -2.21 13.90 46.46
N GLN A 1124 -2.81 12.78 46.85
CA GLN A 1124 -2.65 12.18 48.18
C GLN A 1124 -1.21 11.75 48.51
N SER A 1125 -0.37 11.52 47.49
CA SER A 1125 1.06 11.26 47.65
C SER A 1125 1.92 12.52 47.75
N GLY A 1126 1.31 13.71 47.65
CA GLY A 1126 1.98 15.00 47.64
C GLY A 1126 2.56 15.38 46.27
N ARG A 1127 2.25 14.63 45.21
CA ARG A 1127 2.75 14.88 43.84
C ARG A 1127 1.90 15.91 43.13
N ASN A 1128 2.54 16.85 42.43
CA ASN A 1128 1.90 17.85 41.57
C ASN A 1128 2.11 17.52 40.07
N SER A 1129 1.61 18.36 39.16
CA SER A 1129 1.72 18.11 37.72
C SER A 1129 3.16 18.01 37.20
N LEU A 1130 4.14 18.63 37.88
CA LEU A 1130 5.56 18.49 37.53
C LEU A 1130 6.10 17.10 37.88
N HIS A 1131 5.68 16.54 39.02
CA HIS A 1131 6.01 15.16 39.40
C HIS A 1131 5.38 14.17 38.39
N ALA A 1132 4.14 14.42 37.96
CA ALA A 1132 3.45 13.59 36.96
C ALA A 1132 4.11 13.70 35.56
N ALA A 1133 4.49 14.90 35.12
CA ALA A 1133 5.23 15.10 33.88
C ALA A 1133 6.60 14.41 33.90
N SER A 1134 7.25 14.38 35.07
CA SER A 1134 8.53 13.68 35.27
C SER A 1134 8.38 12.17 35.26
N GLU A 1135 7.22 11.64 35.65
CA GLU A 1135 6.87 10.22 35.49
C GLU A 1135 6.64 9.85 34.01
N GLY A 1136 5.99 10.73 33.24
CA GLY A 1136 5.78 10.56 31.80
C GLY A 1136 7.06 10.72 30.98
N GLY A 1137 7.95 11.63 31.39
CA GLY A 1137 9.26 11.85 30.77
C GLY A 1137 9.27 12.80 29.58
N ASN A 1138 8.15 13.45 29.26
CA ASN A 1138 8.06 14.37 28.12
C ASN A 1138 8.68 15.73 28.49
N VAL A 1139 9.86 16.03 27.96
CA VAL A 1139 10.63 17.25 28.25
C VAL A 1139 9.85 18.53 27.90
N ALA A 1140 9.08 18.54 26.83
CA ALA A 1140 8.29 19.71 26.45
C ALA A 1140 7.18 20.01 27.49
N ILE A 1141 6.53 18.98 28.03
CA ILE A 1141 5.56 19.12 29.13
C ILE A 1141 6.25 19.61 30.41
N ILE A 1142 7.41 19.04 30.75
CA ILE A 1142 8.20 19.44 31.93
C ILE A 1142 8.60 20.92 31.80
N THR A 1143 9.13 21.33 30.65
CA THR A 1143 9.51 22.71 30.34
C THR A 1143 8.32 23.66 30.49
N LYS A 1144 7.16 23.28 29.91
CA LYS A 1144 5.94 24.07 29.99
C LYS A 1144 5.48 24.25 31.44
N ILE A 1145 5.47 23.18 32.24
CA ILE A 1145 5.04 23.25 33.64
C ILE A 1145 6.06 24.02 34.49
N LEU A 1146 7.37 23.90 34.24
CA LEU A 1146 8.40 24.71 34.90
C LEU A 1146 8.28 26.20 34.59
N SER A 1147 7.90 26.55 33.35
CA SER A 1147 7.67 27.95 32.95
C SER A 1147 6.54 28.64 33.76
N LEU A 1148 5.69 27.86 34.42
CA LEU A 1148 4.63 28.35 35.31
C LEU A 1148 5.12 28.62 36.75
N GLY A 1149 6.42 28.52 37.00
CA GLY A 1149 7.04 28.87 38.28
C GLY A 1149 6.98 27.77 39.35
N LEU A 1150 6.79 26.51 38.96
CA LEU A 1150 6.83 25.39 39.91
C LEU A 1150 8.27 25.13 40.37
N ASN A 1151 8.45 24.85 41.66
CA ASN A 1151 9.75 24.51 42.21
C ASN A 1151 10.21 23.13 41.71
N ILE A 1152 11.30 23.12 40.93
CA ILE A 1152 11.95 21.93 40.36
C ILE A 1152 12.40 20.91 41.41
N ASN A 1153 12.69 21.38 42.63
CA ASN A 1153 13.13 20.57 43.77
C ASN A 1153 12.01 20.37 44.80
N SER A 1154 10.75 20.64 44.42
CA SER A 1154 9.62 20.31 45.30
C SER A 1154 9.58 18.80 45.56
N THR A 1155 9.36 18.40 46.81
CA THR A 1155 9.29 16.98 47.17
C THR A 1155 7.85 16.52 47.33
N ASP A 1156 7.59 15.27 46.99
CA ASP A 1156 6.38 14.55 47.43
C ASP A 1156 6.45 14.23 48.95
N PHE A 1157 5.41 13.61 49.52
CA PHE A 1157 5.39 13.28 50.95
C PHE A 1157 6.42 12.21 51.37
N VAL A 1158 7.01 11.52 50.40
CA VAL A 1158 8.08 10.52 50.61
C VAL A 1158 9.47 11.16 50.44
N GLY A 1159 9.54 12.46 50.11
CA GLY A 1159 10.80 13.18 49.92
C GLY A 1159 11.40 13.05 48.52
N ARG A 1160 10.65 12.56 47.53
CA ARG A 1160 11.15 12.43 46.14
C ARG A 1160 10.89 13.72 45.37
N THR A 1161 11.95 14.24 44.74
CA THR A 1161 11.86 15.34 43.77
C THR A 1161 11.40 14.85 42.38
N PRO A 1162 10.93 15.74 41.50
CA PRO A 1162 10.69 15.46 40.08
C PRO A 1162 11.86 14.72 39.42
N LEU A 1163 13.10 15.14 39.70
CA LEU A 1163 14.32 14.48 39.24
C LEU A 1163 14.41 13.02 39.73
N LYS A 1164 14.14 12.80 41.03
CA LYS A 1164 14.15 11.45 41.61
C LYS A 1164 13.05 10.57 41.01
N ILE A 1165 11.89 11.14 40.67
CA ILE A 1165 10.80 10.44 39.99
C ILE A 1165 11.21 10.07 38.56
N ALA A 1166 11.68 11.01 37.75
CA ALA A 1166 12.16 10.73 36.39
C ALA A 1166 13.24 9.64 36.38
N LYS A 1167 14.15 9.67 37.36
CA LYS A 1167 15.16 8.61 37.55
C LYS A 1167 14.55 7.26 37.94
N THR A 1168 13.49 7.25 38.74
CA THR A 1168 12.82 6.01 39.18
C THR A 1168 12.07 5.34 38.03
N TYR A 1169 11.52 6.12 37.09
CA TYR A 1169 10.78 5.63 35.92
C TYR A 1169 11.64 5.52 34.65
N GLY A 1170 12.97 5.61 34.76
CA GLY A 1170 13.89 5.42 33.64
C GLY A 1170 13.83 6.49 32.54
N LYS A 1171 13.33 7.70 32.85
CA LYS A 1171 13.15 8.77 31.85
C LYS A 1171 14.43 9.58 31.66
N THR A 1172 15.39 9.03 30.91
CA THR A 1172 16.75 9.58 30.74
C THR A 1172 16.79 11.02 30.24
N GLU A 1173 16.01 11.35 29.21
CA GLU A 1173 15.91 12.72 28.67
C GLU A 1173 15.32 13.71 29.69
N ALA A 1174 14.31 13.30 30.45
CA ALA A 1174 13.77 14.12 31.53
C ALA A 1174 14.79 14.28 32.66
N VAL A 1175 15.60 13.26 32.98
CA VAL A 1175 16.66 13.36 33.98
C VAL A 1175 17.75 14.34 33.54
N THR A 1176 18.25 14.23 32.31
CA THR A 1176 19.29 15.14 31.80
C THR A 1176 18.78 16.57 31.75
N PHE A 1177 17.55 16.77 31.29
CA PHE A 1177 16.91 18.08 31.26
C PHE A 1177 16.72 18.67 32.66
N LEU A 1178 16.14 17.91 33.60
CA LEU A 1178 15.93 18.37 34.97
C LEU A 1178 17.25 18.68 35.70
N LEU A 1179 18.33 17.94 35.42
CA LEU A 1179 19.67 18.26 35.92
C LEU A 1179 20.22 19.57 35.31
N SER A 1180 20.01 19.78 34.01
CA SER A 1180 20.46 20.99 33.33
C SER A 1180 19.74 22.26 33.81
N GLU A 1181 18.48 22.12 34.23
CA GLU A 1181 17.65 23.20 34.78
C GLU A 1181 17.82 23.38 36.31
N GLY A 1182 18.82 22.73 36.92
CA GLY A 1182 19.18 22.92 38.33
C GLY A 1182 18.45 22.04 39.34
N GLY A 1183 17.81 20.96 38.89
CA GLY A 1183 17.25 19.91 39.75
C GLY A 1183 18.35 19.12 40.47
N HIS A 1184 18.18 18.85 41.77
CA HIS A 1184 19.14 18.08 42.58
C HIS A 1184 18.48 17.18 43.63
#